data_AF-A0A059XQL6-F1
#
_entry.id   AF-A0A059XQL6-F1
#
_cell.length_a   1.000
_cell.length_b   1.000
_cell.length_c   1.000
_cell.angle_alpha   90.00
_cell.angle_beta   90.00
_cell.angle_gamma   90.00
#
_symmetry.space_group_name_H-M   'P 1'
#
loop_
_entity.id
_entity.type
_entity.pdbx_description
1 polymer ?
#
loop_
_entity_poly.entity_id
_entity_poly.type
_entity_poly.pdbx_seq_one_letter_code
_entity_poly.pdbx_strand_id
1 'polypeptide(L)'
;MKRKLILSTVLISSLTMPLSVVSCVDKSKMNDAMKENEALKIQIAKLKNELKKQSDKSENTIKKLQANLVVSNHAHEEESAISEELKKEIDKLTKLVDELDGTPIKTNGKSARELLELINKFLTVDFPQAMKSQKPEEFEKNKSLFTQIINSVKASYADFKDTDEGYKDIFTWQNAILYNLRRSQLVAEYIDNPTSPVTVITPKSELMDELFDWRIKDLERIAAELEKVEDSKFVQGKPTKAELIKRVNDAKNQYEKAKNSATLLSHQIASWHKLEVEVDNDKTTGVINKIVNFSSPQYRSLLPEFNLPDFKISLFPVYKQIIDEEFKEKVKKETLLLNNEYKNWLESTGKSYIYSLRFANLYKEAKKITDNIYRILKDDNIDFYNEFSIYEDLDKFILKAKAQLYEVYKVNPASEKAKIDALVTKDFDEKSDGSLVKMFNDKYAKLSKKIDDKKAQYLYSGFFTFYSKEIKRIKEMKTDTFIESYDRYLMYLITKKQIHISSRIIDLYSDLDEDITQTELKELLNWDNSTKFEKLIKQEQDFKHKSTKIIDDMKKLIHSLKLSTNIVNIKDEIKKVKESCVEIDKHIEVIDDEHEGDWVSIIEKENLPKFLELYSKYKELIKSIEKDNNQDLIKNASDLASQIEIAVLGVKNSEESKPTSLIGLFNFELTKEYFETEGDDYNSKFEIFKDILEFYEKIKSSGNQVKDSADSYLTQIKELLKKVGHIKESAHPWSELFYSSFTDIQTKLKNNLNKVKESLEKVKNSSNNTDTLKNDVDSAIKEIGGVNDGKDVKGWIQPTIELIEEVDNKVKIYEKRMKNVKETAAYVPGQEIYILIRYWQSKNEKLLNQNLPDKNTNPDKTLTAYIHKTLDDVRNKHNFKEIIGVKPNDDSFDMEYEPGDTPNPKTVYDEFKKLEDEYAEALFNFVTRKDDSHKTVLKEKIIKTRKPYYEFLNGLKERKIYFANHFIKFSADQYKYDQDETESPDNWVASDLLGYYAKIYGVTEVVNNIATGIYYENLTTSATQNPKSN
;
A
#
# COMPACT_ATOMS: atom_id res chain seq x y z
N MET A 1 8.22 -12.54 79.51
CA MET A 1 8.07 -12.36 78.04
C MET A 1 9.02 -13.27 77.26
N LYS A 2 8.73 -14.58 77.11
CA LYS A 2 9.63 -15.57 76.46
C LYS A 2 9.03 -16.25 75.20
N ARG A 3 8.16 -15.56 74.44
CA ARG A 3 7.48 -16.16 73.26
C ARG A 3 7.56 -15.38 71.94
N LYS A 4 8.49 -14.43 71.79
CA LYS A 4 8.63 -13.61 70.56
C LYS A 4 9.91 -13.84 69.72
N LEU A 5 10.76 -14.80 70.07
CA LEU A 5 12.07 -14.97 69.40
C LEU A 5 12.16 -16.17 68.43
N ILE A 6 11.05 -16.86 68.13
CA ILE A 6 11.08 -18.10 67.33
C ILE A 6 10.76 -17.87 65.85
N LEU A 7 10.18 -16.72 65.47
CA LEU A 7 9.86 -16.44 64.07
C LEU A 7 11.04 -15.92 63.24
N SER A 8 12.01 -15.23 63.83
CA SER A 8 13.17 -14.67 63.10
C SER A 8 14.19 -15.74 62.69
N THR A 9 14.44 -16.75 63.52
CA THR A 9 15.40 -17.83 63.22
C THR A 9 14.87 -18.86 62.23
N VAL A 10 13.56 -19.07 62.16
CA VAL A 10 12.92 -19.99 61.18
C VAL A 10 12.79 -19.33 59.80
N LEU A 11 12.63 -18.00 59.72
CA LEU A 11 12.57 -17.27 58.46
C LEU A 11 13.94 -17.11 57.79
N ILE A 12 15.01 -16.86 58.56
CA ILE A 12 16.37 -16.75 58.02
C ILE A 12 16.91 -18.11 57.54
N SER A 13 16.60 -19.21 58.25
CA SER A 13 16.98 -20.56 57.82
C SER A 13 16.21 -21.06 56.58
N SER A 14 15.02 -20.52 56.29
CA SER A 14 14.29 -20.79 55.05
C SER A 14 14.83 -20.05 53.81
N LEU A 15 15.65 -19.01 54.01
CA LEU A 15 16.38 -18.29 52.96
C LEU A 15 17.75 -18.92 52.67
N THR A 16 18.23 -19.83 53.53
CA THR A 16 19.53 -20.49 53.39
C THR A 16 19.40 -22.01 53.59
N MET A 17 18.81 -22.72 52.62
CA MET A 17 19.08 -24.15 52.41
C MET A 17 19.30 -24.43 50.91
N PRO A 18 20.15 -25.43 50.59
CA PRO A 18 21.12 -25.29 49.53
C PRO A 18 20.63 -25.79 48.17
N LEU A 19 21.05 -25.06 47.14
CA LEU A 19 21.06 -25.37 45.71
C LEU A 19 21.89 -26.64 45.34
N SER A 20 22.04 -27.61 46.24
CA SER A 20 22.99 -28.71 46.08
C SER A 20 22.38 -30.10 46.25
N VAL A 21 21.26 -30.43 45.58
CA VAL A 21 20.97 -31.81 45.13
C VAL A 21 20.03 -31.78 43.92
N VAL A 22 20.54 -31.73 42.70
CA VAL A 22 19.86 -32.35 41.54
C VAL A 22 20.93 -32.95 40.62
N SER A 23 21.56 -34.03 41.08
CA SER A 23 21.89 -35.12 40.18
C SER A 23 20.79 -36.18 40.35
N CYS A 24 20.16 -36.55 39.23
CA CYS A 24 19.22 -37.66 39.05
C CYS A 24 18.00 -37.74 40.00
N VAL A 25 16.84 -37.14 39.64
CA VAL A 25 15.53 -37.61 40.17
C VAL A 25 14.40 -37.50 39.14
N ASP A 26 13.51 -38.49 39.23
CA ASP A 26 12.35 -38.92 38.44
C ASP A 26 11.25 -37.89 38.11
N LYS A 27 10.57 -38.11 36.96
CA LYS A 27 9.57 -37.19 36.36
C LYS A 27 8.24 -37.05 37.14
N SER A 28 7.91 -37.97 38.05
CA SER A 28 6.62 -37.97 38.77
C SER A 28 6.57 -37.00 39.95
N LYS A 29 7.70 -36.48 40.44
CA LYS A 29 7.76 -35.51 41.55
C LYS A 29 7.71 -34.03 41.11
N MET A 30 7.73 -33.74 39.81
CA MET A 30 7.73 -32.37 39.28
C MET A 30 6.39 -31.64 39.40
N ASN A 31 5.24 -32.35 39.33
CA ASN A 31 3.92 -31.71 39.39
C ASN A 31 3.56 -31.23 40.80
N ASP A 32 4.00 -31.94 41.84
CA ASP A 32 3.82 -31.51 43.24
C ASP A 32 4.78 -30.36 43.58
N ALA A 33 6.02 -30.41 43.08
CA ALA A 33 6.99 -29.33 43.21
C ALA A 33 6.57 -28.04 42.46
N MET A 34 5.79 -28.15 41.38
CA MET A 34 5.22 -26.99 40.64
C MET A 34 4.05 -26.35 41.39
N LYS A 35 3.14 -27.14 41.98
CA LYS A 35 2.08 -26.62 42.86
C LYS A 35 2.65 -26.01 44.13
N GLU A 36 3.69 -26.60 44.71
CA GLU A 36 4.45 -26.00 45.82
C GLU A 36 5.14 -24.70 45.39
N ASN A 37 5.74 -24.62 44.20
CA ASN A 37 6.37 -23.40 43.70
C ASN A 37 5.38 -22.25 43.49
N GLU A 38 4.17 -22.55 43.00
CA GLU A 38 3.14 -21.55 42.74
C GLU A 38 2.46 -21.10 44.04
N ALA A 39 2.25 -22.02 44.97
CA ALA A 39 1.87 -21.71 46.35
C ALA A 39 2.94 -20.87 47.07
N LEU A 40 4.23 -21.21 46.92
CA LEU A 40 5.36 -20.44 47.44
C LEU A 40 5.44 -19.04 46.81
N LYS A 41 5.16 -18.87 45.51
CA LYS A 41 5.11 -17.54 44.87
C LYS A 41 3.97 -16.68 45.42
N ILE A 42 2.79 -17.25 45.60
CA ILE A 42 1.63 -16.56 46.21
C ILE A 42 1.93 -16.23 47.68
N GLN A 43 2.62 -17.13 48.39
CA GLN A 43 3.01 -16.95 49.78
C GLN A 43 4.13 -15.91 49.92
N ILE A 44 5.11 -15.86 49.01
CA ILE A 44 6.13 -14.81 48.90
C ILE A 44 5.49 -13.47 48.54
N ALA A 45 4.49 -13.43 47.65
CA ALA A 45 3.77 -12.21 47.30
C ALA A 45 2.90 -11.69 48.46
N LYS A 46 2.23 -12.59 49.19
CA LYS A 46 1.52 -12.26 50.44
C LYS A 46 2.49 -11.76 51.51
N LEU A 47 3.59 -12.48 51.74
CA LEU A 47 4.63 -12.09 52.68
C LEU A 47 5.24 -10.74 52.30
N LYS A 48 5.52 -10.46 51.02
CA LYS A 48 5.99 -9.14 50.54
C LYS A 48 4.96 -8.03 50.76
N ASN A 49 3.67 -8.28 50.52
CA ASN A 49 2.62 -7.29 50.78
C ASN A 49 2.38 -7.06 52.29
N GLU A 50 2.52 -8.10 53.11
CA GLU A 50 2.49 -7.99 54.57
C GLU A 50 3.74 -7.29 55.11
N LEU A 51 4.91 -7.52 54.49
CA LEU A 51 6.16 -6.83 54.77
C LEU A 51 6.04 -5.34 54.46
N LYS A 52 5.52 -5.00 53.26
CA LYS A 52 5.28 -3.61 52.84
C LYS A 52 4.28 -2.91 53.76
N LYS A 53 3.17 -3.57 54.11
CA LYS A 53 2.22 -3.06 55.10
C LYS A 53 2.84 -2.88 56.49
N GLN A 54 3.79 -3.72 56.89
CA GLN A 54 4.53 -3.54 58.15
C GLN A 54 5.56 -2.40 58.04
N SER A 55 6.27 -2.26 56.92
CA SER A 55 7.19 -1.14 56.66
C SER A 55 6.45 0.20 56.71
N ASP A 56 5.35 0.35 55.95
CA ASP A 56 4.52 1.57 55.95
C ASP A 56 3.98 1.91 57.36
N LYS A 57 3.68 0.88 58.17
CA LYS A 57 3.17 1.05 59.54
C LYS A 57 4.29 1.41 60.52
N SER A 58 5.47 0.84 60.35
CA SER A 58 6.69 1.16 61.11
C SER A 58 7.20 2.56 60.77
N GLU A 59 7.25 2.97 59.50
CA GLU A 59 7.60 4.34 59.08
C GLU A 59 6.68 5.41 59.68
N ASN A 60 5.36 5.16 59.67
CA ASN A 60 4.39 6.06 60.31
C ASN A 60 4.58 6.12 61.83
N THR A 61 5.05 5.03 62.44
CA THR A 61 5.37 4.96 63.87
C THR A 61 6.68 5.71 64.15
N ILE A 62 7.71 5.55 63.31
CA ILE A 62 8.97 6.32 63.36
C ILE A 62 8.69 7.81 63.23
N LYS A 63 7.87 8.25 62.27
CA LYS A 63 7.48 9.67 62.12
C LYS A 63 6.78 10.22 63.36
N LYS A 64 5.88 9.45 63.98
CA LYS A 64 5.24 9.83 65.25
C LYS A 64 6.23 9.89 66.41
N LEU A 65 7.15 8.93 66.51
CA LEU A 65 8.15 8.89 67.58
C LEU A 65 9.24 9.97 67.40
N GLN A 66 9.65 10.28 66.17
CA GLN A 66 10.55 11.41 65.85
C GLN A 66 9.89 12.75 66.19
N ALA A 67 8.60 12.93 65.86
CA ALA A 67 7.85 14.12 66.27
C ALA A 67 7.78 14.26 67.80
N ASN A 68 7.55 13.15 68.52
CA ASN A 68 7.56 13.14 69.99
C ASN A 68 8.96 13.39 70.58
N LEU A 69 10.03 12.89 69.95
CA LEU A 69 11.42 13.12 70.38
C LEU A 69 11.83 14.59 70.23
N VAL A 70 11.37 15.26 69.17
CA VAL A 70 11.60 16.71 68.96
C VAL A 70 10.88 17.55 70.02
N VAL A 71 9.66 17.15 70.41
CA VAL A 71 8.90 17.80 71.49
C VAL A 71 9.55 17.55 72.85
N SER A 72 10.04 16.33 73.10
CA SER A 72 10.70 15.95 74.36
C SER A 72 12.07 16.63 74.55
N ASN A 73 12.87 16.78 73.49
CA ASN A 73 14.15 17.52 73.56
C ASN A 73 13.99 19.03 73.83
N HIS A 74 12.77 19.57 73.85
CA HIS A 74 12.47 20.96 74.21
C HIS A 74 11.96 21.13 75.66
N ALA A 75 11.67 20.05 76.39
CA ALA A 75 11.25 20.08 77.79
C ALA A 75 12.44 19.75 78.74
N HIS A 76 12.56 20.49 79.84
CA HIS A 76 13.75 20.46 80.71
C HIS A 76 13.98 19.14 81.48
N GLU A 77 15.24 18.68 81.43
CA GLU A 77 16.06 17.83 82.34
C GLU A 77 15.53 16.52 82.97
N GLU A 78 14.23 16.23 83.06
CA GLU A 78 13.73 14.92 83.55
C GLU A 78 13.48 13.88 82.44
N GLU A 79 13.60 14.26 81.16
CA GLU A 79 13.29 13.40 80.00
C GLU A 79 14.51 12.74 79.32
N SER A 80 15.72 12.83 79.88
CA SER A 80 16.93 12.23 79.26
C SER A 80 16.81 10.71 79.05
N ALA A 81 16.20 9.98 79.98
CA ALA A 81 16.03 8.53 79.88
C ALA A 81 14.95 8.14 78.85
N ILE A 82 13.85 8.91 78.77
CA ILE A 82 12.76 8.71 77.80
C ILE A 82 13.25 9.05 76.38
N SER A 83 14.03 10.12 76.23
CA SER A 83 14.70 10.50 74.98
C SER A 83 15.68 9.42 74.52
N GLU A 84 16.52 8.87 75.40
CA GLU A 84 17.43 7.76 75.06
C GLU A 84 16.71 6.45 74.74
N GLU A 85 15.60 6.14 75.41
CA GLU A 85 14.81 4.94 75.17
C GLU A 85 14.02 5.04 73.86
N LEU A 86 13.44 6.21 73.56
CA LEU A 86 12.89 6.54 72.24
C LEU A 86 13.95 6.48 71.14
N LYS A 87 15.17 6.96 71.40
CA LYS A 87 16.28 6.88 70.45
C LYS A 87 16.68 5.43 70.15
N LYS A 88 16.74 4.58 71.18
CA LYS A 88 16.98 3.12 71.03
C LYS A 88 15.85 2.41 70.30
N GLU A 89 14.59 2.78 70.54
CA GLU A 89 13.42 2.22 69.86
C GLU A 89 13.39 2.64 68.38
N ILE A 90 13.69 3.92 68.10
CA ILE A 90 13.87 4.46 66.74
C ILE A 90 15.04 3.74 66.06
N ASP A 91 16.21 3.64 66.66
CA ASP A 91 17.38 2.95 66.07
C ASP A 91 17.09 1.47 65.76
N LYS A 92 16.33 0.80 66.63
CA LYS A 92 15.86 -0.58 66.38
C LYS A 92 14.90 -0.64 65.21
N LEU A 93 13.93 0.27 65.14
CA LEU A 93 12.94 0.30 64.06
C LEU A 93 13.56 0.73 62.73
N THR A 94 14.50 1.67 62.73
CA THR A 94 15.29 2.09 61.57
C THR A 94 16.15 0.94 61.08
N LYS A 95 16.87 0.22 61.96
CA LYS A 95 17.58 -1.01 61.56
C LYS A 95 16.63 -2.07 60.99
N LEU A 96 15.44 -2.22 61.55
CA LEU A 96 14.45 -3.16 61.04
C LEU A 96 13.93 -2.72 59.66
N VAL A 97 13.71 -1.43 59.43
CA VAL A 97 13.30 -0.87 58.13
C VAL A 97 14.44 -1.00 57.11
N ASP A 98 15.68 -0.70 57.48
CA ASP A 98 16.87 -0.88 56.63
C ASP A 98 17.09 -2.36 56.26
N GLU A 99 16.86 -3.29 57.18
CA GLU A 99 16.89 -4.74 56.91
C GLU A 99 15.72 -5.20 56.01
N LEU A 100 14.61 -4.45 55.95
CA LEU A 100 13.43 -4.77 55.14
C LEU A 100 13.42 -4.07 53.77
N ASP A 101 14.00 -2.88 53.66
CA ASP A 101 14.09 -2.05 52.46
C ASP A 101 15.38 -2.33 51.65
N GLY A 102 16.38 -2.98 52.26
CA GLY A 102 17.63 -3.41 51.63
C GLY A 102 18.79 -2.45 51.89
N THR A 103 20.02 -2.89 51.62
CA THR A 103 21.22 -2.08 51.91
C THR A 103 21.36 -0.98 50.85
N PRO A 104 21.21 0.32 51.18
CA PRO A 104 21.30 1.40 50.20
C PRO A 104 22.72 1.53 49.66
N ILE A 105 22.81 1.77 48.35
CA ILE A 105 24.10 1.98 47.69
C ILE A 105 24.59 3.40 47.98
N LYS A 106 25.87 3.54 48.35
CA LYS A 106 26.45 4.88 48.56
C LYS A 106 26.54 5.64 47.25
N THR A 107 25.93 6.82 47.22
CA THR A 107 26.00 7.75 46.10
C THR A 107 26.73 9.03 46.49
N ASN A 108 27.17 9.80 45.52
CA ASN A 108 27.85 11.08 45.74
C ASN A 108 26.94 12.17 46.34
N GLY A 109 25.66 11.88 46.59
CA GLY A 109 24.69 12.84 47.15
C GLY A 109 24.35 14.00 46.20
N LYS A 110 24.76 13.94 44.93
CA LYS A 110 24.49 14.99 43.93
C LYS A 110 23.32 14.56 43.06
N SER A 111 22.45 15.51 42.71
CA SER A 111 21.33 15.27 41.80
C SER A 111 21.17 16.44 40.83
N ALA A 112 21.14 16.11 39.54
CA ALA A 112 20.84 17.06 38.48
C ALA A 112 19.39 17.58 38.61
N ARG A 113 18.47 16.69 39.02
CA ARG A 113 17.07 17.01 39.24
C ARG A 113 16.91 18.02 40.37
N GLU A 114 17.59 17.82 41.50
CA GLU A 114 17.57 18.76 42.63
C GLU A 114 18.12 20.13 42.24
N LEU A 115 19.22 20.19 41.49
CA LEU A 115 19.76 21.46 41.01
C LEU A 115 18.78 22.14 40.03
N LEU A 116 18.16 21.39 39.12
CA LEU A 116 17.18 21.96 38.18
C LEU A 116 15.94 22.50 38.92
N GLU A 117 15.45 21.79 39.93
CA GLU A 117 14.35 22.23 40.78
C GLU A 117 14.69 23.51 41.53
N LEU A 118 15.91 23.59 42.09
CA LEU A 118 16.41 24.77 42.77
C LEU A 118 16.49 25.99 41.82
N ILE A 119 17.03 25.81 40.61
CA ILE A 119 17.10 26.86 39.58
C ILE A 119 15.69 27.29 39.15
N ASN A 120 14.80 26.33 38.92
CA ASN A 120 13.42 26.60 38.53
C ASN A 120 12.69 27.43 39.59
N LYS A 121 12.76 27.03 40.87
CA LYS A 121 12.16 27.80 41.96
C LYS A 121 12.75 29.20 42.04
N PHE A 122 14.08 29.33 41.98
CA PHE A 122 14.75 30.61 42.10
C PHE A 122 14.37 31.59 40.97
N LEU A 123 14.45 31.15 39.71
CA LEU A 123 14.17 31.99 38.54
C LEU A 123 12.68 32.28 38.35
N THR A 124 11.79 31.41 38.82
CA THR A 124 10.35 31.54 38.55
C THR A 124 9.55 32.12 39.72
N VAL A 125 10.08 32.07 40.93
CA VAL A 125 9.40 32.51 42.15
C VAL A 125 10.26 33.48 42.95
N ASP A 126 11.40 33.01 43.48
CA ASP A 126 12.14 33.75 44.52
C ASP A 126 12.66 35.10 44.00
N PHE A 127 13.34 35.11 42.85
CA PHE A 127 13.90 36.33 42.27
C PHE A 127 12.81 37.28 41.72
N PRO A 128 11.82 36.83 40.93
CA PRO A 128 10.70 37.68 40.51
C PRO A 128 9.94 38.33 41.68
N GLN A 129 9.71 37.60 42.77
CA GLN A 129 9.03 38.13 43.96
C GLN A 129 9.88 39.16 44.70
N ALA A 130 11.19 38.92 44.84
CA ALA A 130 12.13 39.90 45.39
C ALA A 130 12.17 41.18 44.53
N MET A 131 12.21 41.05 43.21
CA MET A 131 12.16 42.18 42.29
C MET A 131 10.85 42.97 42.42
N LYS A 132 9.70 42.29 42.43
CA LYS A 132 8.39 42.94 42.60
C LYS A 132 8.26 43.69 43.93
N SER A 133 8.86 43.17 45.00
CA SER A 133 8.79 43.77 46.34
C SER A 133 9.79 44.89 46.58
N GLN A 134 11.05 44.73 46.13
CA GLN A 134 12.14 45.68 46.39
C GLN A 134 12.33 46.72 45.28
N LYS A 135 11.95 46.39 44.04
CA LYS A 135 12.12 47.22 42.83
C LYS A 135 10.88 47.12 41.90
N PRO A 136 9.69 47.54 42.37
CA PRO A 136 8.44 47.35 41.64
C PRO A 136 8.42 48.00 40.24
N GLU A 137 9.02 49.19 40.09
CA GLU A 137 9.07 49.90 38.81
C GLU A 137 9.95 49.17 37.77
N GLU A 138 11.13 48.70 38.18
CA GLU A 138 12.03 47.90 37.33
C GLU A 138 11.44 46.53 36.99
N PHE A 139 10.69 45.94 37.94
CA PHE A 139 9.95 44.71 37.70
C PHE A 139 8.85 44.90 36.63
N GLU A 140 8.06 45.98 36.73
CA GLU A 140 7.03 46.27 35.73
C GLU A 140 7.64 46.63 34.36
N LYS A 141 8.77 47.34 34.33
CA LYS A 141 9.52 47.63 33.09
C LYS A 141 10.00 46.37 32.37
N ASN A 142 10.46 45.37 33.13
CA ASN A 142 10.98 44.09 32.58
C ASN A 142 9.95 42.96 32.59
N LYS A 143 8.66 43.25 32.86
CA LYS A 143 7.63 42.24 33.09
C LYS A 143 7.48 41.22 31.96
N SER A 144 7.59 41.68 30.70
CA SER A 144 7.55 40.80 29.52
C SER A 144 8.70 39.78 29.56
N LEU A 145 9.92 40.24 29.85
CA LEU A 145 11.10 39.39 29.91
C LEU A 145 11.05 38.43 31.11
N PHE A 146 10.60 38.89 32.29
CA PHE A 146 10.32 38.02 33.44
C PHE A 146 9.32 36.92 33.05
N THR A 147 8.23 37.26 32.38
CA THR A 147 7.20 36.31 31.95
C THR A 147 7.77 35.28 30.96
N GLN A 148 8.59 35.72 29.99
CA GLN A 148 9.26 34.84 29.04
C GLN A 148 10.22 33.87 29.74
N ILE A 149 11.04 34.37 30.66
CA ILE A 149 11.97 33.54 31.46
C ILE A 149 11.16 32.53 32.30
N ILE A 150 10.13 32.99 33.02
CA ILE A 150 9.29 32.14 33.87
C ILE A 150 8.68 30.99 33.06
N ASN A 151 8.06 31.30 31.92
CA ASN A 151 7.40 30.30 31.09
C ASN A 151 8.39 29.31 30.50
N SER A 152 9.53 29.80 29.99
CA SER A 152 10.56 28.95 29.40
C SER A 152 11.22 28.02 30.41
N VAL A 153 11.52 28.51 31.63
CA VAL A 153 12.11 27.70 32.70
C VAL A 153 11.12 26.65 33.21
N LYS A 154 9.84 27.01 33.39
CA LYS A 154 8.80 26.06 33.79
C LYS A 154 8.56 24.97 32.74
N ALA A 155 8.53 25.33 31.45
CA ALA A 155 8.40 24.37 30.37
C ALA A 155 9.58 23.38 30.36
N SER A 156 10.82 23.90 30.43
CA SER A 156 12.00 23.05 30.53
C SER A 156 11.96 22.13 31.75
N TYR A 157 11.57 22.62 32.94
CA TYR A 157 11.43 21.77 34.12
C TYR A 157 10.38 20.67 33.92
N ALA A 158 9.24 20.98 33.31
CA ALA A 158 8.18 19.99 33.04
C ALA A 158 8.64 18.89 32.08
N ASP A 159 9.48 19.20 31.09
CA ASP A 159 10.02 18.24 30.13
C ASP A 159 11.03 17.25 30.76
N PHE A 160 11.68 17.65 31.87
CA PHE A 160 12.78 16.87 32.45
C PHE A 160 12.52 16.32 33.87
N LYS A 161 11.52 16.82 34.61
CA LYS A 161 11.27 16.40 36.01
C LYS A 161 11.09 14.89 36.19
N ASP A 162 10.52 14.22 35.19
CA ASP A 162 10.23 12.77 35.19
C ASP A 162 11.30 11.95 34.44
N THR A 163 12.32 12.60 33.89
CA THR A 163 13.45 11.92 33.22
C THR A 163 14.32 11.22 34.25
N ASP A 164 14.72 9.98 33.99
CA ASP A 164 15.61 9.25 34.89
C ASP A 164 17.01 9.88 34.92
N GLU A 165 17.63 9.94 36.10
CA GLU A 165 19.04 10.29 36.23
C GLU A 165 19.91 9.06 36.02
N GLY A 166 19.85 8.44 34.83
CA GLY A 166 20.71 7.32 34.43
C GLY A 166 21.66 7.67 33.29
N TYR A 167 22.68 6.85 33.06
CA TYR A 167 23.72 7.05 32.04
C TYR A 167 23.25 7.61 30.67
N LYS A 168 22.10 7.15 30.16
CA LYS A 168 21.56 7.58 28.85
C LYS A 168 21.25 9.08 28.78
N ASP A 169 20.99 9.71 29.92
CA ASP A 169 20.42 11.04 30.01
C ASP A 169 21.38 12.07 30.63
N ILE A 170 22.65 11.72 30.83
CA ILE A 170 23.66 12.64 31.41
C ILE A 170 23.73 13.96 30.62
N PHE A 171 23.84 13.88 29.28
CA PHE A 171 23.90 15.07 28.43
C PHE A 171 22.56 15.81 28.36
N THR A 172 21.45 15.08 28.47
CA THR A 172 20.10 15.65 28.54
C THR A 172 19.98 16.56 29.77
N TRP A 173 20.38 16.05 30.94
CA TRP A 173 20.40 16.79 32.20
C TRP A 173 21.38 17.96 32.22
N GLN A 174 22.61 17.75 31.73
CA GLN A 174 23.60 18.83 31.57
C GLN A 174 23.03 19.99 30.75
N ASN A 175 22.40 19.68 29.61
CA ASN A 175 21.82 20.71 28.74
C ASN A 175 20.66 21.42 29.42
N ALA A 176 19.77 20.71 30.11
CA ALA A 176 18.66 21.31 30.84
C ALA A 176 19.13 22.32 31.90
N ILE A 177 20.13 21.97 32.71
CA ILE A 177 20.67 22.85 33.76
C ILE A 177 21.33 24.08 33.15
N LEU A 178 22.24 23.89 32.18
CA LEU A 178 22.96 25.00 31.56
C LEU A 178 22.03 25.91 30.76
N TYR A 179 21.00 25.36 30.11
CA TYR A 179 19.98 26.13 29.40
C TYR A 179 19.20 27.05 30.35
N ASN A 180 18.85 26.58 31.55
CA ASN A 180 18.14 27.40 32.53
C ASN A 180 19.06 28.44 33.18
N LEU A 181 20.31 28.09 33.52
CA LEU A 181 21.28 29.06 34.06
C LEU A 181 21.58 30.21 33.08
N ARG A 182 21.57 29.98 31.77
CA ARG A 182 21.73 31.03 30.76
C ARG A 182 20.64 32.11 30.80
N ARG A 183 19.44 31.80 31.31
CA ARG A 183 18.31 32.75 31.41
C ARG A 183 18.38 33.65 32.64
N SER A 184 19.48 33.60 33.38
CA SER A 184 19.68 34.38 34.59
C SER A 184 20.19 35.80 34.32
N GLN A 185 19.96 36.34 33.12
CA GLN A 185 20.45 37.68 32.72
C GLN A 185 19.95 38.79 33.64
N LEU A 186 18.66 38.78 33.99
CA LEU A 186 18.08 39.74 34.93
C LEU A 186 18.65 39.54 36.35
N VAL A 187 18.95 38.30 36.75
CA VAL A 187 19.62 38.03 38.03
C VAL A 187 21.00 38.71 38.03
N ALA A 188 21.80 38.51 36.98
CA ALA A 188 23.13 39.09 36.86
C ALA A 188 23.13 40.64 36.80
N GLU A 189 22.09 41.23 36.23
CA GLU A 189 21.91 42.68 36.12
C GLU A 189 21.58 43.34 37.47
N TYR A 190 20.70 42.74 38.27
CA TYR A 190 20.19 43.37 39.50
C TYR A 190 20.86 42.90 40.79
N ILE A 191 21.41 41.68 40.87
CA ILE A 191 22.05 41.19 42.09
C ILE A 191 23.37 41.94 42.36
N ASP A 192 24.18 42.16 41.32
CA ASP A 192 25.49 42.80 41.45
C ASP A 192 25.47 44.30 41.07
N ASN A 193 24.29 44.94 41.06
CA ASN A 193 24.18 46.36 40.74
C ASN A 193 24.81 47.20 41.86
N PRO A 194 25.91 47.94 41.60
CA PRO A 194 26.66 48.64 42.64
C PRO A 194 25.91 49.83 43.25
N THR A 195 24.87 50.32 42.57
CA THR A 195 24.07 51.47 43.01
C THR A 195 22.75 51.09 43.65
N SER A 196 22.22 49.91 43.29
CA SER A 196 20.86 49.51 43.65
C SER A 196 20.68 47.98 43.53
N PRO A 197 21.30 47.17 44.40
CA PRO A 197 21.23 45.72 44.33
C PRO A 197 19.87 45.20 44.81
N VAL A 198 19.50 44.01 44.32
CA VAL A 198 18.35 43.24 44.82
C VAL A 198 18.85 42.08 45.66
N THR A 199 18.24 41.86 46.82
CA THR A 199 18.67 40.79 47.74
C THR A 199 17.64 39.67 47.76
N VAL A 200 18.09 38.44 47.47
CA VAL A 200 17.29 37.21 47.61
C VAL A 200 17.96 36.32 48.64
N ILE A 201 17.30 36.07 49.77
CA ILE A 201 17.88 35.35 50.92
C ILE A 201 17.73 33.83 50.70
N THR A 202 18.34 33.31 49.64
CA THR A 202 18.45 31.86 49.40
C THR A 202 19.89 31.42 49.72
N PRO A 203 20.09 30.47 50.64
CA PRO A 203 21.43 30.00 51.01
C PRO A 203 22.24 29.56 49.80
N LYS A 204 23.56 29.74 49.89
CA LYS A 204 24.52 29.23 48.90
C LYS A 204 24.31 27.72 48.67
N SER A 205 24.32 27.29 47.41
CA SER A 205 24.11 25.88 47.03
C SER A 205 25.44 25.16 46.81
N GLU A 206 25.59 24.00 47.45
CA GLU A 206 26.73 23.10 47.23
C GLU A 206 26.73 22.54 45.79
N LEU A 207 25.56 22.28 45.20
CA LEU A 207 25.44 21.80 43.81
C LEU A 207 25.90 22.86 42.80
N MET A 208 25.72 24.15 43.10
CA MET A 208 26.29 25.23 42.28
C MET A 208 27.81 25.34 42.47
N ASP A 209 28.33 25.16 43.69
CA ASP A 209 29.78 25.14 43.95
C ASP A 209 30.47 24.01 43.18
N GLU A 210 29.82 22.85 43.03
CA GLU A 210 30.29 21.75 42.19
C GLU A 210 30.41 22.11 40.70
N LEU A 211 29.53 22.97 40.19
CA LEU A 211 29.67 23.51 38.82
C LEU A 211 30.88 24.43 38.70
N PHE A 212 31.16 25.28 39.70
CA PHE A 212 32.37 26.10 39.71
C PHE A 212 33.63 25.23 39.76
N ASP A 213 33.65 24.23 40.64
CA ASP A 213 34.77 23.29 40.76
C ASP A 213 35.00 22.48 39.50
N TRP A 214 33.94 22.14 38.78
CA TRP A 214 34.02 21.53 37.46
C TRP A 214 34.90 22.34 36.50
N ARG A 215 34.58 23.64 36.39
CA ARG A 215 35.27 24.55 35.47
C ARG A 215 36.69 24.81 35.90
N ILE A 216 36.92 24.99 37.21
CA ILE A 216 38.25 25.16 37.76
C ILE A 216 39.13 23.94 37.41
N LYS A 217 38.65 22.72 37.68
CA LYS A 217 39.38 21.48 37.38
C LYS A 217 39.65 21.30 35.88
N ASP A 218 38.67 21.58 35.02
CA ASP A 218 38.91 21.49 33.57
C ASP A 218 39.93 22.52 33.09
N LEU A 219 39.89 23.75 33.60
CA LEU A 219 40.89 24.78 33.27
C LEU A 219 42.29 24.38 33.76
N GLU A 220 42.41 23.81 34.96
CA GLU A 220 43.68 23.25 35.46
C GLU A 220 44.23 22.16 34.54
N ARG A 221 43.36 21.23 34.12
CA ARG A 221 43.74 20.15 33.18
C ARG A 221 44.19 20.72 31.84
N ILE A 222 43.51 21.72 31.31
CA ILE A 222 43.88 22.37 30.05
C ILE A 222 45.27 23.01 30.18
N ALA A 223 45.54 23.75 31.26
CA ALA A 223 46.86 24.35 31.49
C ALA A 223 47.97 23.29 31.55
N ALA A 224 47.75 22.20 32.30
CA ALA A 224 48.73 21.11 32.43
C ALA A 224 48.98 20.36 31.10
N GLU A 225 47.95 20.17 30.26
CA GLU A 225 48.13 19.56 28.94
C GLU A 225 48.84 20.51 27.95
N LEU A 226 48.53 21.81 27.99
CA LEU A 226 49.24 22.81 27.19
C LEU A 226 50.73 22.83 27.53
N GLU A 227 51.11 22.70 28.80
CA GLU A 227 52.51 22.63 29.24
C GLU A 227 53.29 21.49 28.57
N LYS A 228 52.63 20.41 28.17
CA LYS A 228 53.24 19.25 27.48
C LYS A 228 53.40 19.46 25.97
N VAL A 229 52.73 20.45 25.38
CA VAL A 229 52.81 20.75 23.93
C VAL A 229 54.11 21.50 23.62
N GLU A 230 54.82 21.10 22.58
CA GLU A 230 56.02 21.79 22.10
C GLU A 230 55.69 23.19 21.55
N ASP A 231 56.55 24.19 21.84
CA ASP A 231 56.38 25.57 21.35
C ASP A 231 56.35 25.65 19.82
N SER A 232 57.01 24.71 19.14
CA SER A 232 57.04 24.55 17.68
C SER A 232 55.65 24.37 17.04
N LYS A 233 54.65 23.96 17.83
CA LYS A 233 53.27 23.70 17.37
C LYS A 233 52.41 24.96 17.29
N PHE A 234 52.89 26.10 17.78
CA PHE A 234 52.16 27.37 17.76
C PHE A 234 52.67 28.27 16.61
N VAL A 235 51.74 28.75 15.78
CA VAL A 235 52.05 29.51 14.55
C VAL A 235 52.47 30.95 14.88
N GLN A 236 53.52 31.47 14.23
CA GLN A 236 53.92 32.88 14.34
C GLN A 236 52.76 33.82 13.99
N GLY A 237 52.51 34.82 14.84
CA GLY A 237 51.40 35.78 14.70
C GLY A 237 50.09 35.36 15.37
N LYS A 238 50.04 34.21 16.03
CA LYS A 238 48.95 33.76 16.92
C LYS A 238 49.39 33.76 18.39
N PRO A 239 48.47 33.63 19.36
CA PRO A 239 48.84 33.55 20.78
C PRO A 239 49.85 32.43 21.02
N THR A 240 50.92 32.77 21.74
CA THR A 240 51.96 31.83 22.19
C THR A 240 51.42 30.88 23.25
N LYS A 241 52.10 29.73 23.44
CA LYS A 241 51.81 28.79 24.53
C LYS A 241 51.67 29.48 25.89
N ALA A 242 52.60 30.38 26.23
CA ALA A 242 52.59 31.13 27.49
C ALA A 242 51.36 32.05 27.61
N GLU A 243 50.94 32.70 26.52
CA GLU A 243 49.74 33.54 26.50
C GLU A 243 48.45 32.71 26.64
N LEU A 244 48.40 31.51 26.05
CA LEU A 244 47.27 30.59 26.19
C LEU A 244 47.18 30.01 27.61
N ILE A 245 48.30 29.58 28.21
CA ILE A 245 48.34 29.13 29.61
C ILE A 245 47.90 30.26 30.54
N LYS A 246 48.41 31.49 30.31
CA LYS A 246 47.99 32.66 31.09
C LYS A 246 46.49 32.90 30.97
N ARG A 247 45.92 32.82 29.75
CA ARG A 247 44.48 32.98 29.53
C ARG A 247 43.65 31.95 30.31
N VAL A 248 44.10 30.70 30.32
CA VAL A 248 43.45 29.61 31.07
C VAL A 248 43.52 29.85 32.58
N ASN A 249 44.69 30.22 33.09
CA ASN A 249 44.88 30.53 34.50
C ASN A 249 44.10 31.79 34.94
N ASP A 250 44.03 32.82 34.10
CA ASP A 250 43.25 34.03 34.36
C ASP A 250 41.74 33.71 34.43
N ALA A 251 41.25 32.81 33.57
CA ALA A 251 39.88 32.33 33.64
C ALA A 251 39.64 31.50 34.92
N LYS A 252 40.55 30.58 35.25
CA LYS A 252 40.50 29.76 36.46
C LYS A 252 40.37 30.63 37.71
N ASN A 253 41.24 31.64 37.85
CA ASN A 253 41.25 32.58 38.97
C ASN A 253 39.93 33.35 39.09
N GLN A 254 39.27 33.65 37.97
CA GLN A 254 37.94 34.31 37.99
C GLN A 254 36.83 33.38 38.48
N TYR A 255 36.84 32.11 38.07
CA TYR A 255 35.90 31.10 38.61
C TYR A 255 36.13 30.86 40.11
N GLU A 256 37.39 30.72 40.55
CA GLU A 256 37.74 30.57 41.98
C GLU A 256 37.27 31.78 42.80
N LYS A 257 37.54 32.99 42.31
CA LYS A 257 37.08 34.22 42.97
C LYS A 257 35.57 34.26 43.09
N ALA A 258 34.84 33.98 42.00
CA ALA A 258 33.38 33.96 41.99
C ALA A 258 32.79 32.95 42.97
N LYS A 259 33.34 31.73 43.01
CA LYS A 259 32.93 30.68 43.96
C LYS A 259 33.14 31.12 45.42
N ASN A 260 34.31 31.69 45.71
CA ASN A 260 34.72 32.03 47.08
C ASN A 260 34.05 33.32 47.61
N SER A 261 33.71 34.27 46.73
CA SER A 261 33.07 35.52 47.13
C SER A 261 31.54 35.43 47.22
N ALA A 262 30.93 34.39 46.67
CA ALA A 262 29.47 34.22 46.70
C ALA A 262 28.97 33.78 48.08
N THR A 263 28.10 34.59 48.69
CA THR A 263 27.49 34.32 50.00
C THR A 263 26.08 33.73 49.94
N LEU A 264 25.40 33.85 48.79
CA LEU A 264 24.02 33.42 48.56
C LEU A 264 23.91 32.78 47.17
N LEU A 265 22.85 32.01 46.93
CA LEU A 265 22.59 31.38 45.63
C LEU A 265 22.48 32.42 44.50
N SER A 266 21.91 33.58 44.78
CA SER A 266 21.78 34.68 43.81
C SER A 266 23.14 35.14 43.27
N HIS A 267 24.15 35.23 44.14
CA HIS A 267 25.52 35.60 43.76
C HIS A 267 26.19 34.49 42.93
N GLN A 268 25.96 33.22 43.27
CA GLN A 268 26.46 32.08 42.49
C GLN A 268 25.87 32.08 41.07
N ILE A 269 24.53 32.21 40.95
CA ILE A 269 23.85 32.22 39.65
C ILE A 269 24.26 33.44 38.81
N ALA A 270 24.31 34.63 39.41
CA ALA A 270 24.74 35.85 38.73
C ALA A 270 26.18 35.74 38.22
N SER A 271 27.10 35.29 39.06
CA SER A 271 28.52 35.14 38.70
C SER A 271 28.72 34.05 37.65
N TRP A 272 28.06 32.90 37.80
CA TRP A 272 28.09 31.82 36.81
C TRP A 272 27.62 32.30 35.44
N HIS A 273 26.47 32.99 35.39
CA HIS A 273 25.95 33.57 34.15
C HIS A 273 26.97 34.50 33.49
N LYS A 274 27.59 35.43 34.24
CA LYS A 274 28.60 36.35 33.70
C LYS A 274 29.83 35.63 33.13
N LEU A 275 30.27 34.54 33.75
CA LEU A 275 31.45 33.79 33.29
C LEU A 275 31.14 32.90 32.07
N GLU A 276 29.89 32.45 31.91
CA GLU A 276 29.44 31.48 30.89
C GLU A 276 28.59 32.08 29.75
N VAL A 277 28.21 33.37 29.80
CA VAL A 277 27.32 33.98 28.80
C VAL A 277 27.92 33.98 27.39
N GLU A 278 27.15 33.47 26.42
CA GLU A 278 27.47 33.40 25.00
C GLU A 278 26.87 34.61 24.25
N VAL A 279 27.74 35.30 23.50
CA VAL A 279 27.53 36.37 22.48
C VAL A 279 26.21 37.16 22.53
N ASP A 280 26.34 38.46 22.80
CA ASP A 280 25.43 39.50 22.31
C ASP A 280 26.23 40.38 21.32
N ASN A 281 25.75 40.52 20.08
CA ASN A 281 26.26 41.44 19.04
C ASN A 281 27.81 41.61 18.97
N ASP A 282 28.51 40.57 18.50
CA ASP A 282 29.97 40.55 18.22
C ASP A 282 30.92 40.85 19.40
N LYS A 283 30.44 40.90 20.65
CA LYS A 283 31.31 40.96 21.84
C LYS A 283 31.15 39.70 22.70
N THR A 284 32.13 38.80 22.61
CA THR A 284 32.31 37.72 23.59
C THR A 284 32.60 38.30 24.98
N THR A 285 31.68 38.16 25.94
CA THR A 285 31.82 38.66 27.31
C THR A 285 32.20 37.57 28.32
N GLY A 286 31.67 36.35 28.19
CA GLY A 286 32.03 35.22 29.06
C GLY A 286 33.48 34.76 28.89
N VAL A 287 34.18 34.49 30.00
CA VAL A 287 35.60 34.10 29.98
C VAL A 287 35.86 32.72 29.40
N ILE A 288 34.92 31.78 29.57
CA ILE A 288 35.07 30.40 29.08
C ILE A 288 34.97 30.30 27.56
N ASN A 289 34.23 31.22 26.91
CA ASN A 289 34.07 31.28 25.46
C ASN A 289 35.36 31.63 24.72
N LYS A 290 36.38 32.11 25.43
CA LYS A 290 37.73 32.35 24.89
C LYS A 290 38.63 31.10 24.92
N ILE A 291 38.08 29.96 25.37
CA ILE A 291 38.81 28.72 25.62
C ILE A 291 38.06 27.53 25.01
N VAL A 292 36.76 27.40 25.28
CA VAL A 292 35.93 26.25 24.89
C VAL A 292 35.04 26.62 23.70
N ASN A 293 34.92 25.70 22.74
CA ASN A 293 33.98 25.76 21.64
C ASN A 293 32.65 25.08 22.02
N PHE A 294 31.57 25.84 21.99
CA PHE A 294 30.23 25.38 22.36
C PHE A 294 29.36 24.93 21.18
N SER A 295 29.92 24.82 19.97
CA SER A 295 29.20 24.42 18.76
C SER A 295 28.57 23.02 18.81
N SER A 296 29.03 22.15 19.72
CA SER A 296 28.46 20.82 19.96
C SER A 296 28.05 20.68 21.44
N PRO A 297 26.77 20.36 21.75
CA PRO A 297 26.31 20.18 23.12
C PRO A 297 26.92 18.94 23.80
N GLN A 298 27.20 17.89 23.01
CA GLN A 298 27.65 16.58 23.51
C GLN A 298 29.17 16.49 23.63
N TYR A 299 29.91 17.17 22.76
CA TYR A 299 31.37 17.11 22.68
C TYR A 299 31.93 18.52 22.59
N ARG A 300 31.94 19.21 23.73
CA ARG A 300 32.60 20.51 23.84
C ARG A 300 34.10 20.31 23.64
N SER A 301 34.66 20.91 22.60
CA SER A 301 36.08 20.88 22.30
C SER A 301 36.74 22.19 22.72
N LEU A 302 38.07 22.23 22.80
CA LEU A 302 38.78 23.49 22.91
C LEU A 302 38.75 24.26 21.58
N LEU A 303 38.98 25.57 21.62
CA LEU A 303 39.20 26.35 20.41
C LEU A 303 40.46 25.85 19.68
N PRO A 304 40.49 25.87 18.33
CA PRO A 304 41.61 25.29 17.57
C PRO A 304 43.00 25.87 17.92
N GLU A 305 43.06 27.11 18.39
CA GLU A 305 44.32 27.77 18.79
C GLU A 305 45.01 27.11 19.99
N PHE A 306 44.30 26.30 20.79
CA PHE A 306 44.87 25.56 21.92
C PHE A 306 45.64 24.31 21.50
N ASN A 307 45.51 23.86 20.24
CA ASN A 307 46.23 22.71 19.68
C ASN A 307 46.19 21.42 20.54
N LEU A 308 45.03 21.15 21.13
CA LEU A 308 44.73 19.96 21.93
C LEU A 308 43.49 19.25 21.35
N PRO A 309 43.59 18.65 20.15
CA PRO A 309 42.43 18.14 19.42
C PRO A 309 41.73 16.95 20.11
N ASP A 310 42.48 16.16 20.89
CA ASP A 310 41.96 15.00 21.60
C ASP A 310 41.49 15.31 23.03
N PHE A 311 41.63 16.56 23.49
CA PHE A 311 41.22 16.94 24.84
C PHE A 311 39.70 16.91 24.98
N LYS A 312 39.22 16.23 26.02
CA LYS A 312 37.80 16.16 26.38
C LYS A 312 37.56 16.86 27.71
N ILE A 313 36.62 17.81 27.68
CA ILE A 313 36.00 18.41 28.87
C ILE A 313 35.45 17.28 29.75
N SER A 314 35.64 17.37 31.07
CA SER A 314 35.17 16.32 31.98
C SER A 314 33.63 16.20 31.96
N LEU A 315 33.12 15.02 32.33
CA LEU A 315 31.68 14.77 32.42
C LEU A 315 31.01 15.69 33.45
N PHE A 316 29.71 15.93 33.25
CA PHE A 316 28.91 16.79 34.11
C PHE A 316 28.92 16.32 35.57
N PRO A 317 29.34 17.15 36.55
CA PRO A 317 29.63 16.67 37.91
C PRO A 317 28.43 16.72 38.85
N VAL A 318 27.38 17.48 38.51
CA VAL A 318 26.14 17.53 39.28
C VAL A 318 25.19 16.48 38.76
N TYR A 319 25.58 15.22 38.94
CA TYR A 319 24.83 14.07 38.47
C TYR A 319 24.94 12.95 39.49
N LYS A 320 23.85 12.20 39.67
CA LYS A 320 23.83 11.09 40.61
C LYS A 320 24.84 10.02 40.19
N GLN A 321 25.81 9.74 41.06
CA GLN A 321 26.82 8.71 40.83
C GLN A 321 26.92 7.73 41.99
N ILE A 322 27.14 6.47 41.66
CA ILE A 322 27.51 5.42 42.61
C ILE A 322 29.00 5.61 42.96
N ILE A 323 29.27 5.87 44.24
CA ILE A 323 30.64 5.99 44.78
C ILE A 323 31.03 4.79 45.66
N ASP A 324 30.13 3.82 45.78
CA ASP A 324 30.35 2.59 46.51
C ASP A 324 31.25 1.64 45.73
N GLU A 325 32.57 1.74 45.93
CA GLU A 325 33.55 0.91 45.21
C GLU A 325 33.34 -0.60 45.44
N GLU A 326 32.95 -1.01 46.65
CA GLU A 326 32.65 -2.41 46.95
C GLU A 326 31.45 -2.91 46.14
N PHE A 327 30.37 -2.12 46.07
CA PHE A 327 29.24 -2.42 45.20
C PHE A 327 29.65 -2.48 43.73
N LYS A 328 30.43 -1.50 43.24
CA LYS A 328 30.87 -1.44 41.84
C LYS A 328 31.72 -2.65 41.45
N GLU A 329 32.65 -3.07 42.30
CA GLU A 329 33.42 -4.30 42.09
C GLU A 329 32.52 -5.54 42.09
N LYS A 330 31.57 -5.64 43.03
CA LYS A 330 30.59 -6.75 43.06
C LYS A 330 29.77 -6.80 41.78
N VAL A 331 29.23 -5.67 41.31
CA VAL A 331 28.46 -5.59 40.06
C VAL A 331 29.31 -6.01 38.87
N LYS A 332 30.53 -5.45 38.71
CA LYS A 332 31.43 -5.79 37.59
C LYS A 332 31.74 -7.29 37.58
N LYS A 333 32.07 -7.87 38.74
CA LYS A 333 32.37 -9.30 38.88
C LYS A 333 31.17 -10.17 38.49
N GLU A 334 30.01 -9.95 39.09
CA GLU A 334 28.81 -10.77 38.86
C GLU A 334 28.29 -10.63 37.42
N THR A 335 28.31 -9.42 36.85
CA THR A 335 27.89 -9.19 35.47
C THR A 335 28.87 -9.75 34.45
N LEU A 336 30.18 -9.74 34.72
CA LEU A 336 31.19 -10.39 33.87
C LEU A 336 31.01 -11.92 33.84
N LEU A 337 30.70 -12.52 35.00
CA LEU A 337 30.38 -13.94 35.07
C LEU A 337 29.14 -14.26 34.22
N LEU A 338 28.06 -13.50 34.37
CA LEU A 338 26.87 -13.65 33.54
C LEU A 338 27.17 -13.46 32.04
N ASN A 339 27.97 -12.46 31.68
CA ASN A 339 28.34 -12.22 30.28
C ASN A 339 29.02 -13.45 29.67
N ASN A 340 29.93 -14.07 30.42
CA ASN A 340 30.61 -15.29 30.00
C ASN A 340 29.62 -16.47 29.89
N GLU A 341 28.68 -16.62 30.83
CA GLU A 341 27.63 -17.65 30.75
C GLU A 341 26.75 -17.49 29.48
N TYR A 342 26.28 -16.26 29.20
CA TYR A 342 25.51 -15.97 27.98
C TYR A 342 26.33 -16.16 26.70
N LYS A 343 27.60 -15.74 26.70
CA LYS A 343 28.51 -15.93 25.55
C LYS A 343 28.74 -17.41 25.29
N ASN A 344 29.06 -18.19 26.33
CA ASN A 344 29.26 -19.63 26.23
C ASN A 344 28.00 -20.34 25.73
N TRP A 345 26.81 -19.96 26.22
CA TRP A 345 25.55 -20.48 25.70
C TRP A 345 25.36 -20.17 24.21
N LEU A 346 25.53 -18.90 23.80
CA LEU A 346 25.38 -18.48 22.41
C LEU A 346 26.36 -19.18 21.47
N GLU A 347 27.62 -19.35 21.90
CA GLU A 347 28.66 -20.01 21.12
C GLU A 347 28.50 -21.52 21.04
N SER A 348 27.98 -22.16 22.10
CA SER A 348 27.79 -23.62 22.13
C SER A 348 26.53 -24.10 21.41
N THR A 349 25.36 -23.52 21.74
CA THR A 349 24.06 -24.04 21.33
C THR A 349 23.08 -22.95 20.90
N GLY A 350 23.09 -21.79 21.56
CA GLY A 350 22.09 -20.73 21.41
C GLY A 350 21.89 -20.28 19.97
N LYS A 351 22.97 -19.96 19.24
CA LYS A 351 22.90 -19.46 17.84
C LYS A 351 22.14 -20.38 16.89
N SER A 352 22.13 -21.68 17.13
CA SER A 352 21.52 -22.68 16.24
C SER A 352 19.98 -22.70 16.28
N TYR A 353 19.37 -22.08 17.30
CA TYR A 353 17.92 -22.14 17.50
C TYR A 353 17.28 -20.83 17.98
N ILE A 354 17.98 -20.01 18.78
CA ILE A 354 17.36 -18.87 19.50
C ILE A 354 16.78 -17.82 18.55
N TYR A 355 17.34 -17.72 17.36
CA TYR A 355 16.90 -16.81 16.31
C TYR A 355 15.66 -17.26 15.57
N SER A 356 15.20 -18.50 15.78
CA SER A 356 13.94 -18.98 15.21
C SER A 356 12.76 -18.22 15.81
N LEU A 357 11.73 -18.01 14.99
CA LEU A 357 10.45 -17.47 15.43
C LEU A 357 9.82 -18.27 16.60
N ARG A 358 10.12 -19.58 16.73
CA ARG A 358 9.74 -20.44 17.86
C ARG A 358 10.14 -19.86 19.23
N PHE A 359 11.27 -19.16 19.28
CA PHE A 359 11.89 -18.69 20.51
C PHE A 359 11.99 -17.16 20.58
N ALA A 360 11.19 -16.44 19.79
CA ALA A 360 11.22 -14.98 19.71
C ALA A 360 11.09 -14.28 21.07
N ASN A 361 10.26 -14.80 21.98
CA ASN A 361 10.11 -14.26 23.33
C ASN A 361 11.37 -14.49 24.19
N LEU A 362 11.95 -15.70 24.15
CA LEU A 362 13.20 -16.00 24.86
C LEU A 362 14.35 -15.14 24.33
N TYR A 363 14.42 -14.94 23.01
CA TYR A 363 15.40 -14.06 22.37
C TYR A 363 15.27 -12.61 22.86
N LYS A 364 14.05 -12.06 22.87
CA LYS A 364 13.81 -10.67 23.31
C LYS A 364 14.27 -10.44 24.76
N GLU A 365 13.92 -11.34 25.68
CA GLU A 365 14.34 -11.23 27.08
C GLU A 365 15.85 -11.44 27.25
N ALA A 366 16.44 -12.44 26.57
CA ALA A 366 17.88 -12.66 26.60
C ALA A 366 18.65 -11.44 26.07
N LYS A 367 18.21 -10.87 24.95
CA LYS A 367 18.78 -9.65 24.37
C LYS A 367 18.73 -8.47 25.33
N LYS A 368 17.59 -8.25 25.99
CA LYS A 368 17.44 -7.18 26.99
C LYS A 368 18.46 -7.33 28.13
N ILE A 369 18.65 -8.55 28.62
CA ILE A 369 19.62 -8.84 29.69
C ILE A 369 21.05 -8.62 29.19
N THR A 370 21.41 -9.15 28.02
CA THR A 370 22.76 -8.97 27.46
C THR A 370 23.08 -7.52 27.14
N ASP A 371 22.10 -6.75 26.67
CA ASP A 371 22.25 -5.30 26.42
C ASP A 371 22.51 -4.54 27.73
N ASN A 372 21.84 -4.91 28.83
CA ASN A 372 22.08 -4.33 30.14
C ASN A 372 23.44 -4.72 30.71
N ILE A 373 23.83 -6.00 30.60
CA ILE A 373 25.17 -6.47 30.98
C ILE A 373 26.24 -5.69 30.22
N TYR A 374 26.09 -5.55 28.90
CA TYR A 374 27.03 -4.81 28.05
C TYR A 374 27.13 -3.34 28.46
N ARG A 375 26.01 -2.69 28.79
CA ARG A 375 26.02 -1.30 29.29
C ARG A 375 26.78 -1.15 30.60
N ILE A 376 26.56 -2.06 31.54
CA ILE A 376 27.20 -2.07 32.86
C ILE A 376 28.71 -2.30 32.75
N LEU A 377 29.13 -3.25 31.90
CA LEU A 377 30.53 -3.66 31.76
C LEU A 377 31.40 -2.68 30.94
N LYS A 378 30.79 -1.68 30.30
CA LYS A 378 31.52 -0.73 29.45
C LYS A 378 32.02 0.46 30.26
N ASP A 379 33.35 0.63 30.30
CA ASP A 379 34.04 1.78 30.91
C ASP A 379 33.54 2.09 32.34
N ASP A 380 33.42 3.38 32.71
CA ASP A 380 32.92 3.85 34.01
C ASP A 380 31.38 3.99 34.04
N ASN A 381 30.65 3.34 33.12
CA ASN A 381 29.19 3.47 33.05
C ASN A 381 28.48 3.01 34.33
N ILE A 382 29.10 2.11 35.11
CA ILE A 382 28.56 1.67 36.39
C ILE A 382 28.37 2.82 37.37
N ASP A 383 29.22 3.85 37.32
CA ASP A 383 29.11 5.02 38.18
C ASP A 383 27.78 5.73 37.95
N PHE A 384 27.22 5.63 36.76
CA PHE A 384 25.98 6.29 36.34
C PHE A 384 24.79 5.34 36.21
N TYR A 385 24.92 4.08 36.65
CA TYR A 385 23.89 3.05 36.54
C TYR A 385 22.92 3.10 37.73
N ASN A 386 22.11 4.15 37.79
CA ASN A 386 21.20 4.43 38.91
C ASN A 386 19.91 3.59 38.92
N GLU A 387 19.82 2.55 38.08
CA GLU A 387 18.74 1.54 38.14
C GLU A 387 18.88 0.63 39.38
N PHE A 388 20.07 0.57 39.98
CA PHE A 388 20.29 -0.07 41.28
C PHE A 388 20.20 0.97 42.39
N SER A 389 19.27 0.77 43.32
CA SER A 389 19.06 1.64 44.47
C SER A 389 19.57 1.02 45.78
N ILE A 390 19.52 -0.30 45.86
CA ILE A 390 19.96 -1.12 46.98
C ILE A 390 20.80 -2.30 46.46
N TYR A 391 21.64 -2.89 47.31
CA TYR A 391 22.49 -4.04 46.97
C TYR A 391 21.68 -5.22 46.41
N GLU A 392 20.48 -5.45 46.95
CA GLU A 392 19.58 -6.53 46.57
C GLU A 392 19.02 -6.36 45.14
N ASP A 393 19.10 -5.16 44.55
CA ASP A 393 18.69 -4.96 43.15
C ASP A 393 19.66 -5.66 42.18
N LEU A 394 20.96 -5.68 42.50
CA LEU A 394 21.93 -6.50 41.78
C LEU A 394 21.54 -7.97 41.89
N ASP A 395 21.28 -8.47 43.10
CA ASP A 395 20.96 -9.89 43.30
C ASP A 395 19.66 -10.29 42.56
N LYS A 396 18.65 -9.42 42.53
CA LYS A 396 17.43 -9.60 41.71
C LYS A 396 17.75 -9.66 40.23
N PHE A 397 18.61 -8.75 39.72
CA PHE A 397 19.03 -8.74 38.33
C PHE A 397 19.79 -10.03 37.96
N ILE A 398 20.75 -10.45 38.79
CA ILE A 398 21.50 -11.69 38.60
C ILE A 398 20.56 -12.90 38.60
N LEU A 399 19.64 -12.98 39.57
CA LEU A 399 18.69 -14.08 39.66
C LEU A 399 17.74 -14.13 38.46
N LYS A 400 17.27 -12.97 37.97
CA LYS A 400 16.47 -12.89 36.74
C LYS A 400 17.28 -13.35 35.52
N ALA A 401 18.53 -12.93 35.40
CA ALA A 401 19.41 -13.32 34.30
C ALA A 401 19.71 -14.83 34.31
N LYS A 402 20.05 -15.40 35.47
CA LYS A 402 20.25 -16.84 35.63
C LYS A 402 18.97 -17.64 35.39
N ALA A 403 17.81 -17.15 35.84
CA ALA A 403 16.53 -17.78 35.54
C ALA A 403 16.25 -17.80 34.03
N GLN A 404 16.54 -16.70 33.32
CA GLN A 404 16.40 -16.66 31.86
C GLN A 404 17.39 -17.62 31.16
N LEU A 405 18.64 -17.70 31.61
CA LEU A 405 19.61 -18.70 31.14
C LEU A 405 19.11 -20.13 31.38
N TYR A 406 18.53 -20.39 32.55
CA TYR A 406 17.96 -21.69 32.87
C TYR A 406 16.80 -22.06 31.93
N GLU A 407 15.92 -21.12 31.60
CA GLU A 407 14.85 -21.35 30.61
C GLU A 407 15.40 -21.69 29.22
N VAL A 408 16.46 -21.02 28.75
CA VAL A 408 17.08 -21.37 27.46
C VAL A 408 17.83 -22.70 27.50
N TYR A 409 18.36 -23.12 28.65
CA TYR A 409 18.99 -24.44 28.83
C TYR A 409 17.98 -25.61 28.92
N LYS A 410 16.73 -25.35 29.30
CA LYS A 410 15.65 -26.37 29.23
C LYS A 410 15.26 -26.73 27.80
N VAL A 411 15.54 -25.84 26.85
CA VAL A 411 15.20 -26.06 25.45
C VAL A 411 16.10 -27.15 24.89
N ASN A 412 15.49 -28.20 24.33
CA ASN A 412 16.20 -29.24 23.60
C ASN A 412 15.90 -29.10 22.10
N PRO A 413 16.62 -28.21 21.39
CA PRO A 413 16.33 -27.91 19.99
C PRO A 413 16.57 -29.13 19.10
N ALA A 414 17.50 -30.02 19.44
CA ALA A 414 17.74 -31.25 18.68
C ALA A 414 16.53 -32.21 18.75
N SER A 415 15.94 -32.37 19.94
CA SER A 415 14.74 -33.20 20.11
C SER A 415 13.51 -32.59 19.45
N GLU A 416 13.29 -31.27 19.59
CA GLU A 416 12.20 -30.57 18.91
C GLU A 416 12.36 -30.63 17.39
N LYS A 417 13.57 -30.39 16.87
CA LYS A 417 13.92 -30.54 15.44
C LYS A 417 13.57 -31.93 14.92
N ALA A 418 14.04 -32.99 15.59
CA ALA A 418 13.80 -34.37 15.17
C ALA A 418 12.30 -34.71 15.10
N LYS A 419 11.49 -34.20 16.06
CA LYS A 419 10.04 -34.38 16.06
C LYS A 419 9.37 -33.66 14.90
N ILE A 420 9.76 -32.41 14.65
CA ILE A 420 9.25 -31.60 13.55
C ILE A 420 9.60 -32.25 12.21
N ASP A 421 10.86 -32.62 12.02
CA ASP A 421 11.34 -33.25 10.79
C ASP A 421 10.63 -34.58 10.53
N ALA A 422 10.42 -35.40 11.56
CA ALA A 422 9.67 -36.65 11.44
C ALA A 422 8.22 -36.41 11.05
N LEU A 423 7.55 -35.42 11.66
CA LEU A 423 6.16 -35.06 11.35
C LEU A 423 6.03 -34.56 9.91
N VAL A 424 6.88 -33.60 9.51
CA VAL A 424 6.88 -33.04 8.16
C VAL A 424 7.23 -34.14 7.17
N THR A 425 8.30 -34.90 7.38
CA THR A 425 8.71 -35.97 6.45
C THR A 425 7.62 -37.02 6.27
N LYS A 426 6.92 -37.42 7.35
CA LYS A 426 5.77 -38.32 7.27
C LYS A 426 4.64 -37.72 6.43
N ASP A 427 4.28 -36.45 6.67
CA ASP A 427 3.21 -35.78 5.93
C ASP A 427 3.54 -35.53 4.45
N PHE A 428 4.83 -35.51 4.09
CA PHE A 428 5.32 -35.40 2.71
C PHE A 428 5.65 -36.75 2.04
N ASP A 429 5.50 -37.87 2.75
CA ASP A 429 5.65 -39.22 2.19
C ASP A 429 4.37 -39.66 1.50
N GLU A 430 4.44 -39.84 0.18
CA GLU A 430 3.34 -40.31 -0.67
C GLU A 430 2.90 -41.74 -0.33
N LYS A 431 3.76 -42.52 0.34
CA LYS A 431 3.45 -43.91 0.73
C LYS A 431 2.80 -44.00 2.10
N SER A 432 2.94 -42.97 2.95
CA SER A 432 2.46 -43.01 4.33
C SER A 432 0.95 -42.78 4.42
N ASP A 433 0.24 -43.69 5.10
CA ASP A 433 -1.20 -43.55 5.32
C ASP A 433 -1.54 -42.33 6.19
N GLY A 434 -2.52 -41.56 5.73
CA GLY A 434 -2.95 -40.31 6.38
C GLY A 434 -2.01 -39.12 6.18
N SER A 435 -0.96 -39.23 5.35
CA SER A 435 -0.09 -38.09 5.03
C SER A 435 -0.82 -37.02 4.22
N LEU A 436 -0.39 -35.76 4.39
CA LEU A 436 -0.94 -34.63 3.63
C LEU A 436 -0.80 -34.83 2.13
N VAL A 437 0.40 -35.23 1.66
CA VAL A 437 0.68 -35.38 0.23
C VAL A 437 -0.08 -36.55 -0.38
N LYS A 438 -0.15 -37.70 0.31
CA LYS A 438 -0.95 -38.84 -0.16
C LYS A 438 -2.42 -38.46 -0.25
N MET A 439 -3.01 -37.89 0.81
CA MET A 439 -4.41 -37.43 0.81
C MET A 439 -4.67 -36.42 -0.31
N PHE A 440 -3.78 -35.44 -0.47
CA PHE A 440 -3.90 -34.42 -1.51
C PHE A 440 -3.83 -35.02 -2.92
N ASN A 441 -2.86 -35.90 -3.19
CA ASN A 441 -2.72 -36.55 -4.49
C ASN A 441 -3.87 -37.53 -4.78
N ASP A 442 -4.22 -38.40 -3.83
CA ASP A 442 -5.29 -39.39 -4.00
C ASP A 442 -6.64 -38.73 -4.27
N LYS A 443 -6.96 -37.63 -3.56
CA LYS A 443 -8.20 -36.88 -3.75
C LYS A 443 -8.15 -36.02 -5.01
N TYR A 444 -7.16 -35.15 -5.15
CA TYR A 444 -7.20 -34.07 -6.15
C TYR A 444 -6.50 -34.38 -7.47
N ALA A 445 -5.56 -35.34 -7.54
CA ALA A 445 -4.91 -35.68 -8.80
C ALA A 445 -5.85 -36.42 -9.77
N LYS A 446 -6.76 -37.24 -9.24
CA LYS A 446 -7.80 -37.89 -10.05
C LYS A 446 -8.84 -36.86 -10.49
N LEU A 447 -9.26 -35.98 -9.58
CA LEU A 447 -10.22 -34.92 -9.88
C LEU A 447 -9.66 -33.97 -10.93
N SER A 448 -8.40 -33.54 -10.86
CA SER A 448 -7.82 -32.61 -11.83
C SER A 448 -7.64 -33.16 -13.25
N LYS A 449 -7.65 -34.49 -13.43
CA LYS A 449 -7.41 -35.16 -14.72
C LYS A 449 -8.68 -35.56 -15.47
N LYS A 450 -9.87 -35.33 -14.90
CA LYS A 450 -11.14 -35.64 -15.58
C LYS A 450 -11.43 -34.57 -16.64
N ILE A 451 -10.96 -34.81 -17.86
CA ILE A 451 -11.12 -33.87 -18.97
C ILE A 451 -12.60 -33.65 -19.32
N ASP A 452 -13.48 -34.63 -19.10
CA ASP A 452 -14.92 -34.47 -19.41
C ASP A 452 -15.76 -33.89 -18.25
N ASP A 453 -15.16 -33.64 -17.09
CA ASP A 453 -15.84 -33.11 -15.91
C ASP A 453 -15.56 -31.60 -15.80
N LYS A 454 -16.60 -30.78 -15.97
CA LYS A 454 -16.45 -29.31 -15.93
C LYS A 454 -16.01 -28.82 -14.56
N LYS A 455 -16.48 -29.46 -13.47
CA LYS A 455 -16.03 -29.14 -12.11
C LYS A 455 -14.53 -29.44 -11.97
N ALA A 456 -14.05 -30.51 -12.59
CA ALA A 456 -12.62 -30.82 -12.63
C ALA A 456 -11.77 -29.77 -13.38
N GLN A 457 -12.21 -29.37 -14.57
CA GLN A 457 -11.49 -28.42 -15.42
C GLN A 457 -11.33 -27.04 -14.76
N TYR A 458 -12.42 -26.45 -14.27
CA TYR A 458 -12.42 -25.05 -13.82
C TYR A 458 -11.90 -24.85 -12.39
N LEU A 459 -11.89 -25.90 -11.59
CA LEU A 459 -11.64 -25.80 -10.15
C LEU A 459 -10.43 -26.63 -9.71
N TYR A 460 -10.50 -27.94 -9.91
CA TYR A 460 -9.51 -28.86 -9.35
C TYR A 460 -8.18 -28.83 -10.12
N SER A 461 -8.17 -28.51 -11.42
CA SER A 461 -6.93 -28.42 -12.21
C SER A 461 -5.98 -27.31 -11.72
N GLY A 462 -6.49 -26.09 -11.58
CA GLY A 462 -5.73 -24.94 -11.05
C GLY A 462 -5.31 -25.15 -9.60
N PHE A 463 -6.25 -25.60 -8.76
CA PHE A 463 -6.01 -25.93 -7.36
C PHE A 463 -4.89 -26.98 -7.19
N PHE A 464 -4.98 -28.09 -7.93
CA PHE A 464 -3.99 -29.16 -7.87
C PHE A 464 -2.62 -28.68 -8.32
N THR A 465 -2.56 -27.95 -9.44
CA THR A 465 -1.31 -27.44 -10.01
C THR A 465 -0.59 -26.47 -9.05
N PHE A 466 -1.33 -25.55 -8.44
CA PHE A 466 -0.77 -24.58 -7.50
C PHE A 466 -0.18 -25.27 -6.26
N TYR A 467 -0.97 -26.08 -5.55
CA TYR A 467 -0.51 -26.70 -4.31
C TYR A 467 0.51 -27.82 -4.54
N SER A 468 0.50 -28.50 -5.69
CA SER A 468 1.57 -29.45 -6.03
C SER A 468 2.94 -28.76 -6.12
N LYS A 469 2.99 -27.54 -6.69
CA LYS A 469 4.24 -26.76 -6.76
C LYS A 469 4.70 -26.32 -5.37
N GLU A 470 3.79 -25.83 -4.53
CA GLU A 470 4.12 -25.42 -3.15
C GLU A 470 4.57 -26.60 -2.28
N ILE A 471 3.87 -27.75 -2.36
CA ILE A 471 4.26 -28.99 -1.69
C ILE A 471 5.68 -29.39 -2.10
N LYS A 472 5.98 -29.42 -3.40
CA LYS A 472 7.32 -29.75 -3.90
C LYS A 472 8.39 -28.78 -3.36
N ARG A 473 8.12 -27.47 -3.42
CA ARG A 473 9.02 -26.43 -2.92
C ARG A 473 9.35 -26.61 -1.44
N ILE A 474 8.36 -26.89 -0.59
CA ILE A 474 8.55 -27.09 0.86
C ILE A 474 9.26 -28.41 1.15
N LYS A 475 9.01 -29.45 0.35
CA LYS A 475 9.70 -30.73 0.45
C LYS A 475 11.21 -30.61 0.20
N GLU A 476 11.61 -29.71 -0.70
CA GLU A 476 13.01 -29.47 -1.11
C GLU A 476 13.77 -28.49 -0.20
N MET A 477 13.13 -27.92 0.82
CA MET A 477 13.79 -27.03 1.78
C MET A 477 14.81 -27.77 2.66
N LYS A 478 15.90 -27.08 3.01
CA LYS A 478 16.93 -27.60 3.92
C LYS A 478 16.39 -27.84 5.32
N THR A 479 17.03 -28.76 6.03
CA THR A 479 16.71 -29.12 7.41
C THR A 479 17.99 -29.35 8.24
N ASP A 480 19.07 -28.62 7.96
CA ASP A 480 20.35 -28.86 8.63
C ASP A 480 20.32 -28.33 10.07
N THR A 481 19.65 -27.20 10.28
CA THR A 481 19.50 -26.53 11.59
C THR A 481 18.06 -26.60 12.13
N PHE A 482 17.89 -26.31 13.42
CA PHE A 482 16.55 -26.17 14.01
C PHE A 482 15.74 -25.08 13.31
N ILE A 483 16.35 -23.92 13.05
CA ILE A 483 15.70 -22.76 12.40
C ILE A 483 15.14 -23.19 11.04
N GLU A 484 15.95 -23.78 10.16
CA GLU A 484 15.51 -24.22 8.83
C GLU A 484 14.38 -25.26 8.91
N SER A 485 14.46 -26.18 9.88
CA SER A 485 13.43 -27.21 10.08
C SER A 485 12.12 -26.61 10.58
N TYR A 486 12.18 -25.60 11.46
CA TYR A 486 11.01 -24.89 11.96
C TYR A 486 10.40 -23.97 10.88
N ASP A 487 11.20 -23.32 10.05
CA ASP A 487 10.74 -22.53 8.89
C ASP A 487 9.98 -23.42 7.92
N ARG A 488 10.57 -24.55 7.55
CA ARG A 488 9.94 -25.57 6.69
C ARG A 488 8.61 -26.03 7.29
N TYR A 489 8.56 -26.27 8.59
CA TYR A 489 7.34 -26.65 9.30
C TYR A 489 6.25 -25.57 9.30
N LEU A 490 6.59 -24.30 9.55
CA LEU A 490 5.59 -23.23 9.51
C LEU A 490 5.07 -22.99 8.10
N MET A 491 5.92 -23.08 7.07
CA MET A 491 5.50 -23.01 5.68
C MET A 491 4.59 -24.19 5.29
N TYR A 492 4.91 -25.39 5.79
CA TYR A 492 4.03 -26.56 5.68
C TYR A 492 2.68 -26.33 6.36
N LEU A 493 2.64 -25.80 7.59
CA LEU A 493 1.38 -25.53 8.30
C LEU A 493 0.52 -24.50 7.56
N ILE A 494 1.13 -23.41 7.09
CA ILE A 494 0.44 -22.39 6.27
C ILE A 494 -0.18 -23.06 5.04
N THR A 495 0.59 -23.88 4.32
CA THR A 495 0.11 -24.60 3.11
C THR A 495 -0.99 -25.62 3.44
N LYS A 496 -0.84 -26.36 4.53
CA LYS A 496 -1.86 -27.31 5.02
C LYS A 496 -3.18 -26.61 5.33
N LYS A 497 -3.13 -25.46 6.01
CA LYS A 497 -4.30 -24.62 6.30
C LYS A 497 -4.94 -24.08 5.04
N GLN A 498 -4.13 -23.60 4.10
CA GLN A 498 -4.57 -23.14 2.78
C GLN A 498 -5.31 -24.23 1.99
N ILE A 499 -4.75 -25.44 1.91
CA ILE A 499 -5.38 -26.60 1.24
C ILE A 499 -6.70 -26.96 1.92
N HIS A 500 -6.72 -27.00 3.26
CA HIS A 500 -7.90 -27.39 4.01
C HIS A 500 -9.06 -26.40 3.84
N ILE A 501 -8.80 -25.10 4.06
CA ILE A 501 -9.84 -24.08 3.92
C ILE A 501 -10.35 -23.99 2.47
N SER A 502 -9.45 -24.14 1.50
CA SER A 502 -9.82 -24.17 0.09
C SER A 502 -10.76 -25.34 -0.21
N SER A 503 -10.44 -26.55 0.28
CA SER A 503 -11.33 -27.71 0.13
C SER A 503 -12.69 -27.48 0.76
N ARG A 504 -12.76 -26.86 1.95
CA ARG A 504 -14.03 -26.59 2.64
C ARG A 504 -14.90 -25.60 1.89
N ILE A 505 -14.30 -24.59 1.26
CA ILE A 505 -15.03 -23.61 0.45
C ILE A 505 -15.47 -24.23 -0.89
N ILE A 506 -14.58 -25.01 -1.53
CA ILE A 506 -14.89 -25.77 -2.74
C ILE A 506 -16.07 -26.73 -2.51
N ASP A 507 -16.06 -27.42 -1.38
CA ASP A 507 -17.07 -28.43 -1.04
C ASP A 507 -18.24 -27.81 -0.24
N LEU A 508 -18.35 -26.47 -0.12
CA LEU A 508 -19.27 -25.77 0.81
C LEU A 508 -20.72 -26.26 0.73
N TYR A 509 -21.34 -26.21 -0.46
CA TYR A 509 -22.74 -26.58 -0.63
C TYR A 509 -22.97 -28.08 -0.44
N SER A 510 -22.01 -28.91 -0.88
CA SER A 510 -22.03 -30.35 -0.58
C SER A 510 -21.91 -30.60 0.93
N ASP A 511 -21.08 -29.84 1.64
CA ASP A 511 -20.92 -29.93 3.10
C ASP A 511 -22.17 -29.43 3.85
N LEU A 512 -22.96 -28.54 3.24
CA LEU A 512 -24.26 -28.04 3.74
C LEU A 512 -25.41 -29.03 3.50
N ASP A 513 -25.22 -30.07 2.67
CA ASP A 513 -26.29 -30.95 2.13
C ASP A 513 -27.31 -30.18 1.26
N GLU A 514 -26.84 -29.15 0.53
CA GLU A 514 -27.66 -28.33 -0.35
C GLU A 514 -27.22 -28.48 -1.81
N ASP A 515 -28.20 -28.53 -2.72
CA ASP A 515 -27.97 -28.49 -4.15
C ASP A 515 -28.31 -27.09 -4.67
N ILE A 516 -27.28 -26.35 -5.07
CA ILE A 516 -27.40 -24.99 -5.60
C ILE A 516 -28.25 -24.89 -6.87
N THR A 517 -28.51 -26.00 -7.55
CA THR A 517 -29.32 -26.03 -8.77
C THR A 517 -30.83 -26.08 -8.46
N GLN A 518 -31.21 -26.38 -7.21
CA GLN A 518 -32.61 -26.31 -6.78
C GLN A 518 -33.14 -24.88 -6.90
N THR A 519 -34.35 -24.74 -7.42
CA THR A 519 -34.97 -23.45 -7.77
C THR A 519 -34.88 -22.41 -6.66
N GLU A 520 -35.30 -22.74 -5.44
CA GLU A 520 -35.32 -21.80 -4.31
C GLU A 520 -33.92 -21.25 -3.98
N LEU A 521 -32.91 -22.13 -3.94
CA LEU A 521 -31.54 -21.73 -3.62
C LEU A 521 -30.88 -21.02 -4.82
N LYS A 522 -31.15 -21.47 -6.04
CA LYS A 522 -30.68 -20.86 -7.29
C LYS A 522 -31.18 -19.41 -7.41
N GLU A 523 -32.47 -19.19 -7.18
CA GLU A 523 -33.10 -17.87 -7.21
C GLU A 523 -32.59 -16.96 -6.09
N LEU A 524 -32.47 -17.49 -4.86
CA LEU A 524 -31.94 -16.73 -3.72
C LEU A 524 -30.50 -16.26 -3.98
N LEU A 525 -29.61 -17.17 -4.38
CA LEU A 525 -28.22 -16.84 -4.63
C LEU A 525 -28.04 -15.97 -5.88
N ASN A 526 -29.00 -16.03 -6.81
CA ASN A 526 -28.96 -15.41 -8.13
C ASN A 526 -27.61 -15.68 -8.84
N TRP A 527 -27.10 -16.91 -8.67
CA TRP A 527 -25.76 -17.28 -9.15
C TRP A 527 -25.74 -17.51 -10.67
N ASP A 528 -26.88 -17.84 -11.29
CA ASP A 528 -27.03 -18.02 -12.74
C ASP A 528 -27.69 -16.78 -13.37
N ASN A 529 -26.88 -15.90 -13.96
CA ASN A 529 -27.36 -14.71 -14.66
C ASN A 529 -27.38 -14.88 -16.19
N SER A 530 -27.44 -16.13 -16.66
CA SER A 530 -27.37 -16.45 -18.09
C SER A 530 -28.51 -15.87 -18.93
N THR A 531 -29.66 -15.61 -18.30
CA THR A 531 -30.82 -14.96 -18.93
C THR A 531 -30.52 -13.55 -19.45
N LYS A 532 -29.50 -12.86 -18.90
CA LYS A 532 -28.98 -11.60 -19.45
C LYS A 532 -28.41 -11.80 -20.85
N PHE A 533 -27.62 -12.85 -21.07
CA PHE A 533 -27.04 -13.15 -22.38
C PHE A 533 -28.10 -13.65 -23.37
N GLU A 534 -29.12 -14.38 -22.90
CA GLU A 534 -30.28 -14.75 -23.73
C GLU A 534 -30.99 -13.50 -24.26
N LYS A 535 -31.15 -12.45 -23.43
CA LYS A 535 -31.70 -11.16 -23.87
C LYS A 535 -30.79 -10.44 -24.87
N LEU A 536 -29.48 -10.40 -24.64
CA LEU A 536 -28.52 -9.77 -25.56
C LEU A 536 -28.48 -10.48 -26.92
N ILE A 537 -28.41 -11.82 -26.93
CA ILE A 537 -28.48 -12.63 -28.15
C ILE A 537 -29.76 -12.32 -28.91
N LYS A 538 -30.90 -12.29 -28.22
CA LYS A 538 -32.18 -11.95 -28.84
C LYS A 538 -32.20 -10.53 -29.40
N GLN A 539 -31.66 -9.55 -28.67
CA GLN A 539 -31.56 -8.16 -29.14
C GLN A 539 -30.73 -8.05 -30.43
N GLU A 540 -29.57 -8.70 -30.49
CA GLU A 540 -28.71 -8.71 -31.68
C GLU A 540 -29.38 -9.44 -32.86
N GLN A 541 -30.03 -10.58 -32.61
CA GLN A 541 -30.77 -11.32 -33.63
C GLN A 541 -32.00 -10.56 -34.15
N ASP A 542 -32.75 -9.90 -33.25
CA ASP A 542 -33.89 -9.06 -33.61
C ASP A 542 -33.43 -7.85 -34.42
N PHE A 543 -32.29 -7.23 -34.07
CA PHE A 543 -31.65 -6.17 -34.87
C PHE A 543 -31.31 -6.67 -36.27
N LYS A 544 -30.56 -7.77 -36.39
CA LYS A 544 -30.21 -8.37 -37.69
C LYS A 544 -31.45 -8.65 -38.54
N HIS A 545 -32.44 -9.33 -37.97
CA HIS A 545 -33.66 -9.70 -38.69
C HIS A 545 -34.43 -8.46 -39.19
N LYS A 546 -34.66 -7.48 -38.32
CA LYS A 546 -35.36 -6.23 -38.67
C LYS A 546 -34.60 -5.45 -39.72
N SER A 547 -33.31 -5.19 -39.50
CA SER A 547 -32.48 -4.38 -40.39
C SER A 547 -32.29 -5.04 -41.76
N THR A 548 -32.09 -6.37 -41.83
CA THR A 548 -32.03 -7.09 -43.14
C THR A 548 -33.33 -6.95 -43.92
N LYS A 549 -34.49 -7.11 -43.25
CA LYS A 549 -35.79 -6.97 -43.92
C LYS A 549 -35.99 -5.55 -44.47
N ILE A 550 -35.69 -4.53 -43.67
CA ILE A 550 -35.80 -3.12 -44.08
C ILE A 550 -34.88 -2.84 -45.28
N ILE A 551 -33.63 -3.32 -45.24
CA ILE A 551 -32.66 -3.16 -46.35
C ILE A 551 -33.14 -3.85 -47.63
N ASP A 552 -33.67 -5.07 -47.54
CA ASP A 552 -34.15 -5.80 -48.72
C ASP A 552 -35.39 -5.15 -49.34
N ASP A 553 -36.31 -4.65 -48.51
CA ASP A 553 -37.49 -3.92 -48.97
C ASP A 553 -37.08 -2.57 -49.59
N MET A 554 -36.10 -1.88 -48.98
CA MET A 554 -35.51 -0.65 -49.52
C MET A 554 -34.83 -0.87 -50.88
N LYS A 555 -34.03 -1.93 -51.03
CA LYS A 555 -33.40 -2.31 -52.31
C LYS A 555 -34.43 -2.53 -53.41
N LYS A 556 -35.50 -3.29 -53.14
CA LYS A 556 -36.56 -3.58 -54.13
C LYS A 556 -37.29 -2.30 -54.55
N LEU A 557 -37.67 -1.47 -53.59
CA LEU A 557 -38.43 -0.25 -53.84
C LEU A 557 -37.59 0.78 -54.60
N ILE A 558 -36.32 0.98 -54.22
CA ILE A 558 -35.41 1.89 -54.94
C ILE A 558 -35.13 1.40 -56.35
N HIS A 559 -34.86 0.10 -56.55
CA HIS A 559 -34.62 -0.44 -57.89
C HIS A 559 -35.83 -0.28 -58.82
N SER A 560 -37.04 -0.35 -58.27
CA SER A 560 -38.29 -0.16 -59.02
C SER A 560 -38.57 1.29 -59.46
N LEU A 561 -37.75 2.27 -59.03
CA LEU A 561 -37.82 3.66 -59.50
C LEU A 561 -37.19 3.84 -60.89
N LYS A 562 -36.45 2.86 -61.43
CA LYS A 562 -35.87 2.97 -62.77
C LYS A 562 -36.93 2.84 -63.85
N LEU A 563 -36.93 3.78 -64.80
CA LEU A 563 -37.76 3.76 -66.01
C LEU A 563 -36.98 3.22 -67.20
N SER A 564 -37.61 2.41 -68.06
CA SER A 564 -36.97 1.92 -69.27
C SER A 564 -37.03 2.97 -70.38
N THR A 565 -35.88 3.30 -70.97
CA THR A 565 -35.79 4.32 -72.03
C THR A 565 -36.25 3.84 -73.41
N ASN A 566 -36.66 2.57 -73.56
CA ASN A 566 -36.80 1.89 -74.86
C ASN A 566 -38.21 1.32 -75.18
N ILE A 567 -39.30 1.81 -74.58
CA ILE A 567 -40.61 1.10 -74.66
C ILE A 567 -41.77 1.93 -75.20
N VAL A 568 -42.65 1.24 -75.95
CA VAL A 568 -43.86 1.69 -76.64
C VAL A 568 -45.04 2.04 -75.69
N ASN A 569 -44.96 1.78 -74.37
CA ASN A 569 -46.06 1.99 -73.41
C ASN A 569 -45.60 2.52 -72.03
N ILE A 570 -45.10 3.76 -72.00
CA ILE A 570 -44.60 4.45 -70.80
C ILE A 570 -45.63 4.59 -69.66
N LYS A 571 -46.93 4.56 -69.96
CA LYS A 571 -48.01 4.73 -68.97
C LYS A 571 -48.06 3.60 -67.94
N ASP A 572 -47.79 2.36 -68.36
CA ASP A 572 -47.78 1.20 -67.46
C ASP A 572 -46.57 1.22 -66.52
N GLU A 573 -45.42 1.72 -66.97
CA GLU A 573 -44.23 1.89 -66.13
C GLU A 573 -44.40 3.00 -65.10
N ILE A 574 -44.95 4.14 -65.51
CA ILE A 574 -45.28 5.25 -64.59
C ILE A 574 -46.25 4.77 -63.50
N LYS A 575 -47.22 3.92 -63.84
CA LYS A 575 -48.15 3.35 -62.86
C LYS A 575 -47.40 2.50 -61.81
N LYS A 576 -46.49 1.62 -62.24
CA LYS A 576 -45.68 0.79 -61.34
C LYS A 576 -44.77 1.63 -60.45
N VAL A 577 -44.10 2.64 -61.01
CA VAL A 577 -43.26 3.57 -60.25
C VAL A 577 -44.08 4.32 -59.19
N LYS A 578 -45.30 4.75 -59.54
CA LYS A 578 -46.20 5.42 -58.58
C LYS A 578 -46.62 4.50 -57.44
N GLU A 579 -46.91 3.24 -57.73
CA GLU A 579 -47.19 2.22 -56.71
C GLU A 579 -45.99 2.08 -55.76
N SER A 580 -44.77 2.01 -56.30
CA SER A 580 -43.54 2.01 -55.49
C SER A 580 -43.33 3.30 -54.69
N CYS A 581 -43.63 4.47 -55.26
CA CYS A 581 -43.55 5.74 -54.53
C CYS A 581 -44.51 5.77 -53.33
N VAL A 582 -45.74 5.27 -53.49
CA VAL A 582 -46.71 5.18 -52.38
C VAL A 582 -46.19 4.26 -51.26
N GLU A 583 -45.54 3.15 -51.60
CA GLU A 583 -44.93 2.28 -50.59
C GLU A 583 -43.71 2.93 -49.90
N ILE A 584 -42.87 3.67 -50.65
CA ILE A 584 -41.76 4.44 -50.06
C ILE A 584 -42.29 5.53 -49.12
N ASP A 585 -43.35 6.24 -49.50
CA ASP A 585 -43.99 7.27 -48.65
C ASP A 585 -44.45 6.66 -47.31
N LYS A 586 -45.04 5.45 -47.30
CA LYS A 586 -45.42 4.77 -46.05
C LYS A 586 -44.25 4.45 -45.13
N HIS A 587 -43.09 4.12 -45.69
CA HIS A 587 -41.87 3.87 -44.91
C HIS A 587 -41.23 5.15 -44.36
N ILE A 588 -41.58 6.32 -44.92
CA ILE A 588 -41.11 7.65 -44.51
C ILE A 588 -42.11 8.35 -43.56
N GLU A 589 -43.42 8.16 -43.73
CA GLU A 589 -44.50 8.89 -43.03
C GLU A 589 -44.77 8.43 -41.58
N VAL A 590 -44.15 7.36 -41.09
CA VAL A 590 -44.19 6.99 -39.66
C VAL A 590 -43.17 7.85 -38.91
N ILE A 591 -43.55 9.08 -38.57
CA ILE A 591 -42.77 9.94 -37.67
C ILE A 591 -43.74 10.47 -36.61
N ASP A 592 -43.77 9.80 -35.47
CA ASP A 592 -44.21 10.39 -34.20
C ASP A 592 -43.01 10.29 -33.24
N ASP A 593 -42.84 11.21 -32.29
CA ASP A 593 -41.58 11.43 -31.54
C ASP A 593 -41.07 10.20 -30.74
N GLU A 594 -41.87 9.12 -30.64
CA GLU A 594 -41.48 7.85 -30.02
C GLU A 594 -41.12 6.73 -31.03
N HIS A 595 -41.39 6.90 -32.33
CA HIS A 595 -41.18 5.90 -33.37
C HIS A 595 -40.67 6.55 -34.69
N GLU A 596 -39.35 6.65 -34.84
CA GLU A 596 -38.71 6.96 -36.13
C GLU A 596 -39.04 5.85 -37.15
N GLY A 597 -39.55 6.20 -38.33
CA GLY A 597 -39.96 5.24 -39.36
C GLY A 597 -38.85 4.28 -39.82
N ASP A 598 -39.24 3.14 -40.39
CA ASP A 598 -38.32 2.02 -40.68
C ASP A 598 -37.10 2.43 -41.51
N TRP A 599 -37.24 3.30 -42.51
CA TRP A 599 -36.12 3.75 -43.35
C TRP A 599 -35.28 4.86 -42.69
N VAL A 600 -35.90 5.69 -41.86
CA VAL A 600 -35.24 6.76 -41.09
C VAL A 600 -34.27 6.16 -40.06
N SER A 601 -34.60 4.98 -39.53
CA SER A 601 -33.78 4.27 -38.53
C SER A 601 -32.45 3.72 -39.06
N ILE A 602 -32.34 3.45 -40.38
CA ILE A 602 -31.15 2.82 -40.98
C ILE A 602 -30.34 3.74 -41.89
N ILE A 603 -30.89 4.89 -42.30
CA ILE A 603 -30.17 5.96 -42.99
C ILE A 603 -29.67 6.93 -41.92
N GLU A 604 -28.37 7.21 -41.90
CA GLU A 604 -27.81 8.16 -40.94
C GLU A 604 -28.54 9.53 -41.00
N LYS A 605 -28.77 10.12 -39.84
CA LYS A 605 -29.53 11.38 -39.69
C LYS A 605 -29.00 12.52 -40.59
N GLU A 606 -27.71 12.54 -40.85
CA GLU A 606 -27.04 13.54 -41.70
C GLU A 606 -27.37 13.38 -43.19
N ASN A 607 -27.65 12.16 -43.64
CA ASN A 607 -27.93 11.82 -45.04
C ASN A 607 -29.43 11.91 -45.39
N LEU A 608 -30.30 11.83 -44.39
CA LEU A 608 -31.75 11.84 -44.55
C LEU A 608 -32.31 13.08 -45.28
N PRO A 609 -31.90 14.34 -44.98
CA PRO A 609 -32.40 15.50 -45.70
C PRO A 609 -32.12 15.43 -47.21
N LYS A 610 -30.96 14.90 -47.58
CA LYS A 610 -30.54 14.74 -48.98
C LYS A 610 -31.32 13.63 -49.68
N PHE A 611 -31.62 12.52 -48.98
CA PHE A 611 -32.52 11.49 -49.49
C PHE A 611 -33.91 12.08 -49.82
N LEU A 612 -34.50 12.79 -48.86
CA LEU A 612 -35.82 13.40 -48.99
C LEU A 612 -35.87 14.43 -50.12
N GLU A 613 -34.80 15.22 -50.30
CA GLU A 613 -34.67 16.18 -51.40
C GLU A 613 -34.66 15.48 -52.77
N LEU A 614 -33.79 14.49 -52.97
CA LEU A 614 -33.68 13.75 -54.24
C LEU A 614 -34.98 13.03 -54.58
N TYR A 615 -35.57 12.38 -53.58
CA TYR A 615 -36.83 11.65 -53.72
C TYR A 615 -38.01 12.57 -54.06
N SER A 616 -38.09 13.76 -53.45
CA SER A 616 -39.13 14.75 -53.76
C SER A 616 -39.01 15.26 -55.20
N LYS A 617 -37.80 15.58 -55.66
CA LYS A 617 -37.53 15.98 -57.05
C LYS A 617 -37.93 14.87 -58.04
N TYR A 618 -37.67 13.62 -57.68
CA TYR A 618 -38.06 12.47 -58.49
C TYR A 618 -39.59 12.37 -58.63
N LYS A 619 -40.34 12.52 -57.52
CA LYS A 619 -41.81 12.54 -57.56
C LYS A 619 -42.38 13.67 -58.42
N GLU A 620 -41.75 14.84 -58.41
CA GLU A 620 -42.15 15.97 -59.28
C GLU A 620 -41.91 15.68 -60.77
N LEU A 621 -40.78 15.04 -61.10
CA LEU A 621 -40.49 14.60 -62.46
C LEU A 621 -41.51 13.56 -62.95
N ILE A 622 -41.87 12.57 -62.13
CA ILE A 622 -42.89 11.57 -62.49
C ILE A 622 -44.25 12.22 -62.76
N LYS A 623 -44.67 13.21 -61.94
CA LYS A 623 -45.90 14.00 -62.20
C LYS A 623 -45.82 14.79 -63.51
N SER A 624 -44.63 15.25 -63.88
CA SER A 624 -44.40 16.03 -65.10
C SER A 624 -44.42 15.15 -66.35
N ILE A 625 -43.82 13.95 -66.31
CA ILE A 625 -43.85 12.96 -67.40
C ILE A 625 -45.28 12.52 -67.71
N GLU A 626 -46.14 12.39 -66.69
CA GLU A 626 -47.55 12.04 -66.89
C GLU A 626 -48.34 13.11 -67.67
N LYS A 627 -47.98 14.39 -67.50
CA LYS A 627 -48.62 15.52 -68.18
C LYS A 627 -48.04 15.74 -69.58
N ASP A 628 -46.74 15.55 -69.74
CA ASP A 628 -46.01 15.77 -70.99
C ASP A 628 -45.00 14.63 -71.20
N ASN A 629 -45.32 13.72 -72.13
CA ASN A 629 -44.55 12.51 -72.41
C ASN A 629 -43.28 12.84 -73.22
N ASN A 630 -42.35 13.52 -72.56
CA ASN A 630 -41.10 14.00 -73.14
C ASN A 630 -39.93 13.06 -72.80
N GLN A 631 -39.18 12.64 -73.82
CA GLN A 631 -38.01 11.77 -73.65
C GLN A 631 -36.94 12.36 -72.73
N ASP A 632 -36.76 13.68 -72.72
CA ASP A 632 -35.80 14.35 -71.82
C ASP A 632 -36.25 14.25 -70.36
N LEU A 633 -37.57 14.32 -70.09
CA LEU A 633 -38.10 14.15 -68.74
C LEU A 633 -37.96 12.70 -68.25
N ILE A 634 -38.22 11.72 -69.13
CA ILE A 634 -38.03 10.28 -68.84
C ILE A 634 -36.56 9.99 -68.51
N LYS A 635 -35.64 10.53 -69.33
CA LYS A 635 -34.21 10.40 -69.10
C LYS A 635 -33.79 11.03 -67.77
N ASN A 636 -34.24 12.25 -67.48
CA ASN A 636 -33.94 12.93 -66.22
C ASN A 636 -34.47 12.17 -64.99
N ALA A 637 -35.67 11.58 -65.08
CA ALA A 637 -36.21 10.75 -64.01
C ALA A 637 -35.40 9.45 -63.82
N SER A 638 -35.02 8.77 -64.92
CA SER A 638 -34.16 7.59 -64.87
C SER A 638 -32.77 7.88 -64.28
N ASP A 639 -32.19 9.03 -64.64
CA ASP A 639 -30.90 9.49 -64.11
C ASP A 639 -31.01 9.80 -62.60
N LEU A 640 -32.10 10.44 -62.17
CA LEU A 640 -32.34 10.74 -60.76
C LEU A 640 -32.66 9.49 -59.92
N ALA A 641 -33.40 8.52 -60.46
CA ALA A 641 -33.57 7.21 -59.84
C ALA A 641 -32.22 6.51 -59.63
N SER A 642 -31.33 6.58 -60.62
CA SER A 642 -29.98 6.02 -60.52
C SER A 642 -29.14 6.76 -59.48
N GLN A 643 -29.28 8.08 -59.34
CA GLN A 643 -28.62 8.85 -58.28
C GLN A 643 -29.13 8.46 -56.88
N ILE A 644 -30.44 8.26 -56.72
CA ILE A 644 -31.03 7.79 -55.45
C ILE A 644 -30.50 6.39 -55.11
N GLU A 645 -30.45 5.49 -56.10
CA GLU A 645 -29.93 4.13 -55.91
C GLU A 645 -28.46 4.11 -55.50
N ILE A 646 -27.62 4.88 -56.19
CA ILE A 646 -26.19 5.00 -55.85
C ILE A 646 -25.99 5.61 -54.46
N ALA A 647 -26.76 6.65 -54.11
CA ALA A 647 -26.62 7.32 -52.82
C ALA A 647 -27.05 6.41 -51.65
N VAL A 648 -28.16 5.69 -51.80
CA VAL A 648 -28.71 4.88 -50.72
C VAL A 648 -28.01 3.52 -50.64
N LEU A 649 -27.89 2.80 -51.75
CA LEU A 649 -27.40 1.42 -51.79
C LEU A 649 -25.89 1.32 -52.06
N GLY A 650 -25.29 2.37 -52.60
CA GLY A 650 -23.90 2.36 -53.03
C GLY A 650 -23.69 1.67 -54.38
N VAL A 651 -22.44 1.60 -54.81
CA VAL A 651 -22.00 0.86 -55.99
C VAL A 651 -20.80 0.02 -55.57
N LYS A 652 -20.90 -1.30 -55.77
CA LYS A 652 -19.78 -2.22 -55.60
C LYS A 652 -19.39 -2.75 -56.96
N ASN A 653 -18.14 -2.56 -57.36
CA ASN A 653 -17.68 -3.07 -58.64
C ASN A 653 -17.48 -4.59 -58.54
N SER A 654 -18.17 -5.34 -59.40
CA SER A 654 -18.11 -6.81 -59.46
C SER A 654 -17.35 -7.27 -60.71
N GLU A 655 -16.86 -8.51 -60.75
CA GLU A 655 -16.20 -9.06 -61.95
C GLU A 655 -17.13 -9.09 -63.18
N GLU A 656 -18.45 -9.15 -63.00
CA GLU A 656 -19.45 -9.09 -64.07
C GLU A 656 -19.63 -7.68 -64.65
N SER A 657 -19.18 -6.64 -63.94
CA SER A 657 -19.34 -5.22 -64.28
C SER A 657 -17.99 -4.49 -64.37
N LYS A 658 -16.95 -5.16 -64.87
CA LYS A 658 -15.59 -4.59 -64.97
C LYS A 658 -15.62 -3.23 -65.70
N PRO A 659 -15.11 -2.15 -65.10
CA PRO A 659 -15.11 -0.83 -65.74
C PRO A 659 -14.34 -0.85 -67.06
N THR A 660 -14.80 -0.08 -68.05
CA THR A 660 -14.14 -0.01 -69.37
C THR A 660 -13.17 1.16 -69.52
N SER A 661 -13.30 2.19 -68.68
CA SER A 661 -12.42 3.36 -68.69
C SER A 661 -11.07 3.06 -68.03
N LEU A 662 -10.03 3.81 -68.40
CA LEU A 662 -8.68 3.59 -67.85
C LEU A 662 -8.61 3.88 -66.34
N ILE A 663 -9.27 4.95 -65.88
CA ILE A 663 -9.37 5.25 -64.44
C ILE A 663 -10.19 4.17 -63.71
N GLY A 664 -11.30 3.73 -64.32
CA GLY A 664 -12.14 2.69 -63.73
C GLY A 664 -11.41 1.36 -63.58
N LEU A 665 -10.63 0.97 -64.59
CA LEU A 665 -9.77 -0.22 -64.54
C LEU A 665 -8.70 -0.10 -63.46
N PHE A 666 -8.10 1.08 -63.31
CA PHE A 666 -7.09 1.34 -62.27
C PHE A 666 -7.68 1.16 -60.87
N ASN A 667 -8.83 1.79 -60.57
CA ASN A 667 -9.48 1.69 -59.26
C ASN A 667 -10.02 0.27 -58.97
N PHE A 668 -10.54 -0.42 -59.99
CA PHE A 668 -11.03 -1.80 -59.88
C PHE A 668 -9.91 -2.77 -59.50
N GLU A 669 -8.75 -2.70 -60.16
CA GLU A 669 -7.64 -3.61 -59.87
C GLU A 669 -6.98 -3.31 -58.50
N LEU A 670 -6.94 -2.04 -58.06
CA LEU A 670 -6.50 -1.69 -56.69
C LEU A 670 -7.40 -2.34 -55.63
N THR A 671 -8.70 -2.19 -55.79
CA THR A 671 -9.70 -2.76 -54.85
C THR A 671 -9.61 -4.29 -54.81
N LYS A 672 -9.43 -4.93 -55.98
CA LYS A 672 -9.27 -6.39 -56.11
C LYS A 672 -8.05 -6.92 -55.36
N GLU A 673 -6.95 -6.16 -55.34
CA GLU A 673 -5.72 -6.52 -54.64
C GLU A 673 -5.69 -6.00 -53.19
N TYR A 674 -6.83 -5.53 -52.66
CA TYR A 674 -6.99 -5.00 -51.30
C TYR A 674 -6.12 -3.77 -50.99
N PHE A 675 -5.81 -2.96 -52.02
CA PHE A 675 -5.19 -1.65 -51.82
C PHE A 675 -6.26 -0.58 -51.54
N GLU A 676 -5.91 0.37 -50.68
CA GLU A 676 -6.74 1.55 -50.39
C GLU A 676 -6.89 2.43 -51.65
N THR A 677 -8.13 2.86 -51.95
CA THR A 677 -8.45 3.77 -53.05
C THR A 677 -8.66 5.22 -52.59
N GLU A 678 -8.05 5.56 -51.46
CA GLU A 678 -8.07 6.85 -50.80
C GLU A 678 -6.74 7.10 -50.06
N GLY A 679 -6.48 8.33 -49.61
CA GLY A 679 -5.23 8.71 -48.94
C GLY A 679 -4.12 9.22 -49.86
N ASP A 680 -3.02 9.69 -49.26
CA ASP A 680 -1.95 10.42 -49.96
C ASP A 680 -1.22 9.58 -51.02
N ASP A 681 -1.01 8.30 -50.74
CA ASP A 681 -0.36 7.36 -51.68
C ASP A 681 -1.24 7.14 -52.92
N TYR A 682 -2.53 6.85 -52.73
CA TYR A 682 -3.50 6.79 -53.82
C TYR A 682 -3.56 8.09 -54.63
N ASN A 683 -3.65 9.24 -53.94
CA ASN A 683 -3.76 10.55 -54.58
C ASN A 683 -2.53 10.87 -55.44
N SER A 684 -1.33 10.54 -54.96
CA SER A 684 -0.08 10.76 -55.69
C SER A 684 -0.02 9.96 -57.01
N LYS A 685 -0.59 8.75 -57.00
CA LYS A 685 -0.65 7.85 -58.17
C LYS A 685 -1.74 8.33 -59.14
N PHE A 686 -2.87 8.75 -58.61
CA PHE A 686 -4.03 9.20 -59.38
C PHE A 686 -3.79 10.51 -60.15
N GLU A 687 -2.82 11.33 -59.70
CA GLU A 687 -2.59 12.68 -60.21
C GLU A 687 -2.27 12.75 -61.72
N ILE A 688 -1.61 11.73 -62.28
CA ILE A 688 -1.29 11.68 -63.71
C ILE A 688 -2.55 11.66 -64.57
N PHE A 689 -3.61 10.97 -64.14
CA PHE A 689 -4.87 10.93 -64.87
C PHE A 689 -5.58 12.29 -64.83
N LYS A 690 -5.56 12.97 -63.68
CA LYS A 690 -6.11 14.32 -63.54
C LYS A 690 -5.37 15.32 -64.41
N ASP A 691 -4.05 15.31 -64.36
CA ASP A 691 -3.18 16.17 -65.19
C ASP A 691 -3.51 16.06 -66.68
N ILE A 692 -3.72 14.83 -67.18
CA ILE A 692 -4.05 14.58 -68.59
C ILE A 692 -5.48 15.04 -68.91
N LEU A 693 -6.45 14.75 -68.05
CA LEU A 693 -7.85 15.17 -68.25
C LEU A 693 -7.98 16.69 -68.24
N GLU A 694 -7.37 17.38 -67.28
CA GLU A 694 -7.33 18.84 -67.23
C GLU A 694 -6.69 19.43 -68.49
N PHE A 695 -5.60 18.82 -68.96
CA PHE A 695 -4.94 19.24 -70.18
C PHE A 695 -5.84 19.09 -71.40
N TYR A 696 -6.55 17.96 -71.54
CA TYR A 696 -7.51 17.75 -72.61
C TYR A 696 -8.71 18.69 -72.54
N GLU A 697 -9.24 18.98 -71.35
CA GLU A 697 -10.30 19.96 -71.16
C GLU A 697 -9.84 21.39 -71.49
N LYS A 698 -8.58 21.75 -71.21
CA LYS A 698 -7.97 23.02 -71.66
C LYS A 698 -7.91 23.11 -73.19
N ILE A 699 -7.53 22.03 -73.88
CA ILE A 699 -7.57 21.98 -75.36
C ILE A 699 -9.00 22.17 -75.86
N LYS A 700 -9.96 21.44 -75.28
CA LYS A 700 -11.36 21.46 -75.69
C LYS A 700 -12.01 22.83 -75.51
N SER A 701 -11.78 23.46 -74.37
CA SER A 701 -12.31 24.81 -74.04
C SER A 701 -11.68 25.93 -74.87
N SER A 702 -10.45 25.73 -75.36
CA SER A 702 -9.77 26.69 -76.25
C SER A 702 -10.44 26.82 -77.63
N GLY A 703 -11.24 25.83 -78.05
CA GLY A 703 -11.98 25.85 -79.32
C GLY A 703 -11.10 26.24 -80.52
N ASN A 704 -11.53 27.22 -81.31
CA ASN A 704 -10.79 27.69 -82.48
C ASN A 704 -9.50 28.46 -82.17
N GLN A 705 -9.29 28.89 -80.91
CA GLN A 705 -8.08 29.61 -80.47
C GLN A 705 -6.92 28.65 -80.12
N VAL A 706 -7.14 27.34 -80.20
CA VAL A 706 -6.12 26.33 -79.85
C VAL A 706 -4.84 26.44 -80.69
N LYS A 707 -4.94 26.97 -81.92
CA LYS A 707 -3.80 27.15 -82.83
C LYS A 707 -2.74 28.11 -82.25
N ASP A 708 -3.18 29.19 -81.61
CA ASP A 708 -2.28 30.21 -81.05
C ASP A 708 -1.50 29.70 -79.83
N SER A 709 -2.03 28.66 -79.18
CA SER A 709 -1.43 27.99 -78.02
C SER A 709 -0.79 26.64 -78.34
N ALA A 710 -0.77 26.23 -79.61
CA ALA A 710 -0.38 24.88 -80.02
C ALA A 710 1.06 24.52 -79.60
N ASP A 711 2.01 25.46 -79.66
CA ASP A 711 3.40 25.22 -79.22
C ASP A 711 3.52 25.00 -77.71
N SER A 712 2.71 25.72 -76.91
CA SER A 712 2.62 25.51 -75.47
C SER A 712 2.00 24.14 -75.16
N TYR A 713 0.92 23.78 -75.85
CA TYR A 713 0.26 22.48 -75.68
C TYR A 713 1.12 21.30 -76.14
N LEU A 714 1.89 21.46 -77.22
CA LEU A 714 2.86 20.44 -77.65
C LEU A 714 4.01 20.27 -76.64
N THR A 715 4.39 21.34 -75.94
CA THR A 715 5.37 21.29 -74.85
C THR A 715 4.78 20.57 -73.62
N GLN A 716 3.57 20.93 -73.21
CA GLN A 716 2.85 20.27 -72.12
C GLN A 716 2.59 18.79 -72.42
N ILE A 717 2.25 18.41 -73.66
CA ILE A 717 2.15 16.99 -74.07
C ILE A 717 3.48 16.27 -73.92
N LYS A 718 4.60 16.89 -74.30
CA LYS A 718 5.93 16.26 -74.12
C LYS A 718 6.23 16.04 -72.63
N GLU A 719 5.83 16.96 -71.77
CA GLU A 719 5.96 16.83 -70.31
C GLU A 719 5.03 15.75 -69.75
N LEU A 720 3.78 15.67 -70.19
CA LEU A 720 2.83 14.62 -69.80
C LEU A 720 3.29 13.24 -70.31
N LEU A 721 3.77 13.14 -71.55
CA LEU A 721 4.37 11.91 -72.10
C LEU A 721 5.60 11.50 -71.29
N LYS A 722 6.42 12.46 -70.83
CA LYS A 722 7.50 12.19 -69.88
C LYS A 722 6.95 11.71 -68.55
N LYS A 723 5.96 12.38 -67.93
CA LYS A 723 5.34 11.91 -66.66
C LYS A 723 4.80 10.49 -66.79
N VAL A 724 4.08 10.15 -67.87
CA VAL A 724 3.59 8.80 -68.17
C VAL A 724 4.72 7.81 -68.51
N GLY A 725 5.87 8.29 -68.99
CA GLY A 725 7.08 7.48 -69.24
C GLY A 725 7.97 7.27 -68.01
N HIS A 726 8.06 8.27 -67.14
CA HIS A 726 8.92 8.41 -65.95
C HIS A 726 8.13 8.25 -64.66
N ILE A 727 7.04 7.48 -64.68
CA ILE A 727 6.25 7.11 -63.49
C ILE A 727 7.12 6.48 -62.37
N LYS A 728 8.39 6.17 -62.64
CA LYS A 728 9.39 5.69 -61.67
C LYS A 728 10.17 6.75 -60.89
N GLU A 729 10.18 8.03 -61.27
CA GLU A 729 11.15 9.02 -60.71
C GLU A 729 10.57 10.05 -59.72
N SER A 730 9.25 10.09 -59.50
CA SER A 730 8.63 10.92 -58.45
C SER A 730 8.21 10.06 -57.25
N ALA A 731 9.01 10.14 -56.18
CA ALA A 731 8.84 9.67 -54.80
C ALA A 731 8.52 8.19 -54.50
N HIS A 732 7.80 7.41 -55.32
CA HIS A 732 7.73 5.94 -55.23
C HIS A 732 7.40 5.33 -56.60
N PRO A 733 8.12 4.29 -57.08
CA PRO A 733 7.87 3.74 -58.40
C PRO A 733 6.57 2.93 -58.42
N TRP A 734 5.67 3.24 -59.36
CA TRP A 734 4.44 2.46 -59.64
C TRP A 734 4.65 0.94 -59.82
N SER A 735 5.90 0.47 -59.99
CA SER A 735 6.25 -0.94 -60.14
C SER A 735 6.08 -1.79 -58.88
N GLU A 736 5.68 -1.23 -57.74
CA GLU A 736 5.38 -2.00 -56.52
C GLU A 736 3.92 -2.52 -56.48
N LEU A 737 3.05 -2.10 -57.41
CA LEU A 737 1.72 -2.67 -57.64
C LEU A 737 1.80 -3.69 -58.78
N PHE A 738 1.70 -4.99 -58.49
CA PHE A 738 1.90 -6.07 -59.47
C PHE A 738 0.57 -6.63 -60.02
N TYR A 739 -0.26 -5.81 -60.67
CA TYR A 739 -1.42 -6.31 -61.43
C TYR A 739 -1.21 -6.23 -62.96
N SER A 740 -1.71 -7.25 -63.67
CA SER A 740 -1.42 -7.51 -65.09
C SER A 740 -1.84 -6.42 -66.08
N SER A 741 -2.79 -5.56 -65.72
CA SER A 741 -3.37 -4.53 -66.61
C SER A 741 -2.62 -3.20 -66.61
N PHE A 742 -1.59 -3.05 -65.78
CA PHE A 742 -0.80 -1.83 -65.64
C PHE A 742 -0.16 -1.35 -66.96
N THR A 743 0.58 -2.25 -67.62
CA THR A 743 1.30 -1.94 -68.87
C THR A 743 0.36 -1.50 -69.98
N ASP A 744 -0.84 -2.08 -70.00
CA ASP A 744 -1.89 -1.73 -70.96
C ASP A 744 -2.45 -0.34 -70.70
N ILE A 745 -2.72 0.03 -69.44
CA ILE A 745 -3.19 1.38 -69.07
C ILE A 745 -2.12 2.43 -69.46
N GLN A 746 -0.86 2.19 -69.11
CA GLN A 746 0.24 3.09 -69.46
C GLN A 746 0.39 3.24 -70.99
N THR A 747 0.29 2.13 -71.72
CA THR A 747 0.39 2.13 -73.19
C THR A 747 -0.75 2.90 -73.84
N LYS A 748 -1.99 2.71 -73.37
CA LYS A 748 -3.15 3.43 -73.87
C LYS A 748 -3.07 4.93 -73.59
N LEU A 749 -2.64 5.34 -72.38
CA LEU A 749 -2.40 6.76 -72.06
C LEU A 749 -1.35 7.39 -72.99
N LYS A 750 -0.22 6.70 -73.23
CA LYS A 750 0.81 7.17 -74.16
C LYS A 750 0.28 7.30 -75.59
N ASN A 751 -0.48 6.31 -76.05
CA ASN A 751 -1.06 6.33 -77.39
C ASN A 751 -2.06 7.49 -77.55
N ASN A 752 -2.91 7.73 -76.56
CA ASN A 752 -3.86 8.85 -76.58
C ASN A 752 -3.14 10.21 -76.59
N LEU A 753 -2.11 10.39 -75.75
CA LEU A 753 -1.29 11.61 -75.77
C LEU A 753 -0.57 11.80 -77.10
N ASN A 754 0.01 10.75 -77.68
CA ASN A 754 0.67 10.83 -78.99
C ASN A 754 -0.31 11.12 -80.13
N LYS A 755 -1.52 10.53 -80.10
CA LYS A 755 -2.55 10.81 -81.09
C LYS A 755 -3.00 12.27 -81.04
N VAL A 756 -3.26 12.79 -79.85
CA VAL A 756 -3.59 14.21 -79.65
C VAL A 756 -2.41 15.11 -80.04
N LYS A 757 -1.17 14.68 -79.80
CA LYS A 757 0.06 15.38 -80.23
C LYS A 757 0.13 15.52 -81.75
N GLU A 758 -0.06 14.43 -82.49
CA GLU A 758 -0.04 14.42 -83.96
C GLU A 758 -1.13 15.35 -84.53
N SER A 759 -2.32 15.33 -83.94
CA SER A 759 -3.43 16.22 -84.31
C SER A 759 -3.12 17.69 -83.99
N LEU A 760 -2.47 17.98 -82.85
CA LEU A 760 -1.98 19.33 -82.51
C LEU A 760 -0.88 19.83 -83.47
N GLU A 761 0.07 18.97 -83.87
CA GLU A 761 1.11 19.33 -84.85
C GLU A 761 0.50 19.70 -86.21
N LYS A 762 -0.59 19.03 -86.61
CA LYS A 762 -1.37 19.37 -87.81
C LYS A 762 -2.13 20.69 -87.66
N VAL A 763 -2.68 20.98 -86.46
CA VAL A 763 -3.39 22.25 -86.17
C VAL A 763 -2.43 23.44 -86.13
N LYS A 764 -1.21 23.25 -85.61
CA LYS A 764 -0.14 24.26 -85.62
C LYS A 764 0.12 24.79 -87.04
N ASN A 765 0.11 23.90 -88.03
CA ASN A 765 0.38 24.24 -89.43
C ASN A 765 -0.86 24.68 -90.22
N SER A 766 -2.09 24.30 -89.79
CA SER A 766 -3.35 24.69 -90.45
C SER A 766 -4.56 24.56 -89.52
N SER A 767 -5.37 25.63 -89.43
CA SER A 767 -6.57 25.72 -88.58
C SER A 767 -7.72 24.82 -89.04
N ASN A 768 -7.67 24.26 -90.25
CA ASN A 768 -8.71 23.36 -90.78
C ASN A 768 -8.74 21.98 -90.09
N ASN A 769 -7.75 21.68 -89.24
CA ASN A 769 -7.65 20.40 -88.52
C ASN A 769 -8.24 20.43 -87.10
N THR A 770 -8.86 21.56 -86.70
CA THR A 770 -9.34 21.77 -85.32
C THR A 770 -10.46 20.79 -84.93
N ASP A 771 -11.36 20.45 -85.86
CA ASP A 771 -12.43 19.47 -85.61
C ASP A 771 -11.89 18.04 -85.40
N THR A 772 -10.84 17.66 -86.13
CA THR A 772 -10.15 16.38 -85.94
C THR A 772 -9.49 16.30 -84.56
N LEU A 773 -8.81 17.38 -84.14
CA LEU A 773 -8.23 17.48 -82.79
C LEU A 773 -9.31 17.39 -81.72
N LYS A 774 -10.44 18.09 -81.89
CA LYS A 774 -11.56 18.03 -80.96
C LYS A 774 -12.12 16.62 -80.81
N ASN A 775 -12.33 15.92 -81.94
CA ASN A 775 -12.82 14.54 -81.92
C ASN A 775 -11.83 13.57 -81.28
N ASP A 776 -10.52 13.75 -81.51
CA ASP A 776 -9.48 12.95 -80.87
C ASP A 776 -9.40 13.20 -79.36
N VAL A 777 -9.53 14.46 -78.95
CA VAL A 777 -9.58 14.86 -77.52
C VAL A 777 -10.84 14.31 -76.84
N ASP A 778 -12.01 14.44 -77.46
CA ASP A 778 -13.27 13.90 -76.92
C ASP A 778 -13.21 12.37 -76.81
N SER A 779 -12.61 11.69 -77.79
CA SER A 779 -12.39 10.24 -77.74
C SER A 779 -11.42 9.86 -76.63
N ALA A 780 -10.34 10.62 -76.44
CA ALA A 780 -9.34 10.36 -75.41
C ALA A 780 -9.90 10.60 -73.99
N ILE A 781 -10.68 11.66 -73.78
CA ILE A 781 -11.38 11.92 -72.51
C ILE A 781 -12.33 10.76 -72.20
N LYS A 782 -13.12 10.31 -73.19
CA LYS A 782 -14.06 9.20 -73.02
C LYS A 782 -13.36 7.87 -72.69
N GLU A 783 -12.21 7.60 -73.28
CA GLU A 783 -11.43 6.38 -73.00
C GLU A 783 -10.76 6.43 -71.62
N ILE A 784 -10.26 7.59 -71.21
CA ILE A 784 -9.66 7.77 -69.88
C ILE A 784 -10.70 7.61 -68.77
N GLY A 785 -11.90 8.16 -68.94
CA GLY A 785 -13.00 8.09 -67.99
C GLY A 785 -13.06 9.25 -67.01
N GLY A 786 -14.02 9.18 -66.08
CA GLY A 786 -14.23 10.15 -65.02
C GLY A 786 -13.39 9.85 -63.77
N VAL A 787 -13.13 10.88 -62.96
CA VAL A 787 -12.30 10.76 -61.74
C VAL A 787 -12.86 9.82 -60.67
N ASN A 788 -14.15 9.49 -60.75
CA ASN A 788 -14.82 8.60 -59.81
C ASN A 788 -15.15 7.22 -60.41
N ASP A 789 -14.72 6.95 -61.66
CA ASP A 789 -14.99 5.66 -62.31
C ASP A 789 -14.31 4.52 -61.55
N GLY A 790 -15.02 3.40 -61.37
CA GLY A 790 -14.49 2.17 -60.75
C GLY A 790 -14.14 2.28 -59.27
N LYS A 791 -14.53 3.36 -58.58
CA LYS A 791 -14.51 3.43 -57.12
C LYS A 791 -15.72 2.72 -56.55
N ASP A 792 -15.54 2.04 -55.43
CA ASP A 792 -16.67 1.60 -54.63
C ASP A 792 -17.28 2.82 -53.95
N VAL A 793 -18.59 3.01 -54.13
CA VAL A 793 -19.35 4.07 -53.46
C VAL A 793 -20.07 3.40 -52.30
N LYS A 794 -19.70 3.71 -51.06
CA LYS A 794 -20.46 3.27 -49.89
C LYS A 794 -21.81 3.98 -49.88
N GLY A 795 -22.90 3.22 -49.93
CA GLY A 795 -24.25 3.74 -49.80
C GLY A 795 -24.55 4.18 -48.36
N TRP A 796 -25.56 5.01 -48.17
CA TRP A 796 -25.98 5.47 -46.84
C TRP A 796 -26.38 4.36 -45.86
N ILE A 797 -26.74 3.17 -46.36
CA ILE A 797 -27.07 2.02 -45.51
C ILE A 797 -25.88 1.11 -45.20
N GLN A 798 -24.68 1.41 -45.74
CA GLN A 798 -23.49 0.56 -45.59
C GLN A 798 -23.06 0.36 -44.14
N PRO A 799 -23.07 1.36 -43.24
CA PRO A 799 -22.75 1.15 -41.83
C PRO A 799 -23.68 0.13 -41.15
N THR A 800 -24.98 0.17 -41.48
CA THR A 800 -25.96 -0.80 -40.97
C THR A 800 -25.70 -2.22 -41.51
N ILE A 801 -25.24 -2.35 -42.75
CA ILE A 801 -24.81 -3.65 -43.33
C ILE A 801 -23.59 -4.20 -42.59
N GLU A 802 -22.58 -3.36 -42.34
CA GLU A 802 -21.38 -3.75 -41.59
C GLU A 802 -21.74 -4.20 -40.17
N LEU A 803 -22.65 -3.49 -39.48
CA LEU A 803 -23.17 -3.89 -38.18
C LEU A 803 -23.91 -5.25 -38.21
N ILE A 804 -24.69 -5.52 -39.27
CA ILE A 804 -25.37 -6.81 -39.46
C ILE A 804 -24.36 -7.96 -39.62
N GLU A 805 -23.26 -7.72 -40.33
CA GLU A 805 -22.20 -8.72 -40.54
C GLU A 805 -21.47 -9.07 -39.23
N GLU A 806 -21.36 -8.11 -38.30
CA GLU A 806 -20.78 -8.33 -36.97
C GLU A 806 -21.67 -9.12 -36.00
N VAL A 807 -22.99 -9.12 -36.19
CA VAL A 807 -23.97 -9.72 -35.27
C VAL A 807 -23.65 -11.19 -34.99
N ASP A 808 -23.29 -11.97 -36.02
CA ASP A 808 -23.02 -13.40 -35.84
C ASP A 808 -21.80 -13.65 -34.93
N ASN A 809 -20.82 -12.74 -34.93
CA ASN A 809 -19.68 -12.80 -34.03
C ASN A 809 -20.09 -12.41 -32.60
N LYS A 810 -20.86 -11.32 -32.44
CA LYS A 810 -21.39 -10.89 -31.13
C LYS A 810 -22.26 -11.97 -30.49
N VAL A 811 -23.16 -12.57 -31.26
CA VAL A 811 -24.00 -13.70 -30.82
C VAL A 811 -23.15 -14.87 -30.38
N LYS A 812 -22.15 -15.31 -31.18
CA LYS A 812 -21.24 -16.39 -30.77
C LYS A 812 -20.50 -16.09 -29.47
N ILE A 813 -20.05 -14.86 -29.28
CA ILE A 813 -19.40 -14.42 -28.03
C ILE A 813 -20.39 -14.52 -26.86
N TYR A 814 -21.61 -14.02 -27.01
CA TYR A 814 -22.63 -14.10 -25.96
C TYR A 814 -23.08 -15.54 -25.67
N GLU A 815 -23.23 -16.40 -26.67
CA GLU A 815 -23.54 -17.83 -26.50
C GLU A 815 -22.43 -18.55 -25.73
N LYS A 816 -21.17 -18.26 -26.07
CA LYS A 816 -19.99 -18.78 -25.37
C LYS A 816 -19.98 -18.31 -23.91
N ARG A 817 -20.17 -17.00 -23.66
CA ARG A 817 -20.25 -16.42 -22.31
C ARG A 817 -21.41 -17.01 -21.49
N MET A 818 -22.58 -17.15 -22.10
CA MET A 818 -23.76 -17.77 -21.50
C MET A 818 -23.49 -19.21 -21.05
N LYS A 819 -22.88 -20.02 -21.93
CA LYS A 819 -22.50 -21.39 -21.62
C LYS A 819 -21.54 -21.44 -20.45
N ASN A 820 -20.51 -20.60 -20.46
CA ASN A 820 -19.50 -20.58 -19.40
C ASN A 820 -20.06 -20.13 -18.05
N VAL A 821 -20.93 -19.11 -18.03
CA VAL A 821 -21.64 -18.64 -16.84
C VAL A 821 -22.47 -19.76 -16.20
N LYS A 822 -23.25 -20.49 -17.01
CA LYS A 822 -24.02 -21.66 -16.54
C LYS A 822 -23.10 -22.75 -15.96
N GLU A 823 -21.87 -22.85 -16.47
CA GLU A 823 -20.92 -23.88 -16.09
C GLU A 823 -20.08 -23.51 -14.85
N THR A 824 -19.53 -22.30 -14.74
CA THR A 824 -18.53 -21.97 -13.69
C THR A 824 -19.14 -21.49 -12.38
N ALA A 825 -20.24 -20.75 -12.44
CA ALA A 825 -20.86 -20.14 -11.26
C ALA A 825 -21.49 -21.17 -10.30
N ALA A 826 -21.68 -22.40 -10.77
CA ALA A 826 -22.13 -23.53 -9.96
C ALA A 826 -21.04 -24.12 -9.04
N TYR A 827 -19.77 -23.82 -9.27
CA TYR A 827 -18.69 -24.57 -8.61
C TYR A 827 -17.91 -23.78 -7.57
N VAL A 828 -17.83 -22.45 -7.70
CA VAL A 828 -17.17 -21.61 -6.69
C VAL A 828 -18.17 -20.65 -6.08
N PRO A 829 -18.32 -20.65 -4.75
CA PRO A 829 -19.17 -19.71 -4.04
C PRO A 829 -18.46 -18.34 -3.98
N GLY A 830 -18.43 -17.61 -5.12
CA GLY A 830 -17.63 -16.39 -5.27
C GLY A 830 -18.06 -15.28 -4.30
N GLN A 831 -19.37 -15.13 -4.10
CA GLN A 831 -19.92 -14.18 -3.12
C GLN A 831 -19.48 -14.54 -1.69
N GLU A 832 -19.52 -15.82 -1.32
CA GLU A 832 -19.04 -16.29 -0.02
C GLU A 832 -17.56 -15.95 0.19
N ILE A 833 -16.73 -16.03 -0.84
CA ILE A 833 -15.32 -15.65 -0.73
C ILE A 833 -15.17 -14.13 -0.55
N TYR A 834 -15.96 -13.29 -1.26
CA TYR A 834 -15.95 -11.84 -1.06
C TYR A 834 -16.27 -11.48 0.39
N ILE A 835 -17.31 -12.10 0.94
CA ILE A 835 -17.74 -11.91 2.31
C ILE A 835 -16.64 -12.33 3.28
N LEU A 836 -16.02 -13.50 3.07
CA LEU A 836 -14.94 -13.99 3.92
C LEU A 836 -13.69 -13.10 3.88
N ILE A 837 -13.35 -12.52 2.73
CA ILE A 837 -12.26 -11.54 2.59
C ILE A 837 -12.57 -10.25 3.37
N ARG A 838 -13.77 -9.66 3.18
CA ARG A 838 -14.20 -8.46 3.92
C ARG A 838 -14.34 -8.72 5.43
N TYR A 839 -14.75 -9.92 5.81
CA TYR A 839 -14.80 -10.34 7.20
C TYR A 839 -13.39 -10.43 7.81
N TRP A 840 -12.45 -11.05 7.11
CA TRP A 840 -11.05 -11.08 7.53
C TRP A 840 -10.48 -9.67 7.71
N GLN A 841 -10.72 -8.77 6.76
CA GLN A 841 -10.27 -7.38 6.84
C GLN A 841 -10.85 -6.69 8.09
N SER A 842 -12.14 -6.84 8.34
CA SER A 842 -12.82 -6.16 9.46
C SER A 842 -12.49 -6.74 10.84
N LYS A 843 -12.27 -8.06 10.96
CA LYS A 843 -12.11 -8.73 12.28
C LYS A 843 -10.69 -9.21 12.57
N ASN A 844 -9.94 -9.65 11.57
CA ASN A 844 -8.70 -10.41 11.76
C ASN A 844 -7.43 -9.65 11.34
N GLU A 845 -7.52 -8.74 10.37
CA GLU A 845 -6.36 -8.05 9.82
C GLU A 845 -5.59 -7.24 10.88
N LYS A 846 -6.30 -6.50 11.74
CA LYS A 846 -5.66 -5.71 12.80
C LYS A 846 -4.85 -6.58 13.76
N LEU A 847 -5.42 -7.70 14.18
CA LEU A 847 -4.76 -8.64 15.08
C LEU A 847 -3.54 -9.29 14.42
N LEU A 848 -3.68 -9.72 13.16
CA LEU A 848 -2.55 -10.22 12.38
C LEU A 848 -1.42 -9.19 12.30
N ASN A 849 -1.72 -7.94 11.95
CA ASN A 849 -0.72 -6.88 11.82
C ASN A 849 0.00 -6.57 13.15
N GLN A 850 -0.67 -6.72 14.29
CA GLN A 850 -0.04 -6.59 15.62
C GLN A 850 0.90 -7.76 15.93
N ASN A 851 0.58 -8.96 15.44
CA ASN A 851 1.32 -10.20 15.72
C ASN A 851 2.39 -10.51 14.67
N LEU A 852 2.40 -9.80 13.53
CA LEU A 852 3.34 -10.04 12.45
C LEU A 852 4.79 -9.80 12.92
N PRO A 853 5.72 -10.73 12.63
CA PRO A 853 7.13 -10.49 12.90
C PRO A 853 7.64 -9.31 12.06
N ASP A 854 8.34 -8.39 12.72
CA ASP A 854 8.94 -7.22 12.06
C ASP A 854 10.06 -7.66 11.10
N LYS A 855 9.89 -7.37 9.82
CA LYS A 855 10.84 -7.71 8.74
C LYS A 855 12.24 -7.16 8.98
N ASN A 856 12.36 -5.98 9.61
CA ASN A 856 13.61 -5.29 9.82
C ASN A 856 14.32 -5.75 11.10
N THR A 857 13.57 -5.98 12.18
CA THR A 857 14.15 -6.27 13.50
C THR A 857 14.12 -7.75 13.92
N ASN A 858 13.27 -8.59 13.32
CA ASN A 858 13.22 -10.00 13.66
C ASN A 858 14.50 -10.73 13.18
N PRO A 859 15.10 -11.60 14.02
CA PRO A 859 16.28 -12.37 13.64
C PRO A 859 16.02 -13.46 12.59
N ASP A 860 14.79 -13.97 12.49
CA ASP A 860 14.39 -15.00 11.53
C ASP A 860 14.03 -14.38 10.16
N LYS A 861 15.04 -14.08 9.34
CA LYS A 861 14.84 -13.34 8.08
C LYS A 861 14.10 -14.14 7.02
N THR A 862 14.33 -15.44 6.92
CA THR A 862 13.78 -16.29 5.85
C THR A 862 12.27 -16.44 5.99
N LEU A 863 11.81 -16.91 7.15
CA LEU A 863 10.39 -17.10 7.39
C LEU A 863 9.64 -15.77 7.41
N THR A 864 10.21 -14.74 8.03
CA THR A 864 9.59 -13.40 8.04
C THR A 864 9.41 -12.88 6.62
N ALA A 865 10.42 -13.00 5.76
CA ALA A 865 10.29 -12.59 4.35
C ALA A 865 9.18 -13.39 3.61
N TYR A 866 9.07 -14.70 3.85
CA TYR A 866 8.01 -15.52 3.26
C TYR A 866 6.60 -15.10 3.69
N ILE A 867 6.38 -14.88 4.99
CA ILE A 867 5.09 -14.46 5.55
C ILE A 867 4.65 -13.12 4.94
N HIS A 868 5.55 -12.13 4.95
CA HIS A 868 5.28 -10.81 4.39
C HIS A 868 5.01 -10.89 2.88
N LYS A 869 5.86 -11.60 2.12
CA LYS A 869 5.64 -11.79 0.68
C LYS A 869 4.28 -12.44 0.39
N THR A 870 3.89 -13.47 1.14
CA THR A 870 2.62 -14.17 0.94
C THR A 870 1.41 -13.24 1.12
N LEU A 871 1.48 -12.31 2.07
CA LEU A 871 0.44 -11.29 2.28
C LEU A 871 0.49 -10.19 1.22
N ASP A 872 1.68 -9.69 0.90
CA ASP A 872 1.89 -8.61 -0.07
C ASP A 872 1.45 -9.03 -1.48
N ASP A 873 1.70 -10.29 -1.87
CA ASP A 873 1.26 -10.87 -3.15
C ASP A 873 -0.26 -10.82 -3.33
N VAL A 874 -1.03 -10.76 -2.23
CA VAL A 874 -2.49 -10.65 -2.22
C VAL A 874 -2.93 -9.20 -2.05
N ARG A 875 -2.43 -8.50 -1.02
CA ARG A 875 -2.80 -7.11 -0.69
C ARG A 875 -2.52 -6.11 -1.81
N ASN A 876 -1.52 -6.40 -2.66
CA ASN A 876 -1.17 -5.52 -3.77
C ASN A 876 -2.03 -5.72 -5.02
N LYS A 877 -2.87 -6.77 -5.08
CA LYS A 877 -3.76 -7.02 -6.22
C LYS A 877 -4.88 -5.97 -6.26
N HIS A 878 -5.13 -5.41 -7.44
CA HIS A 878 -6.18 -4.40 -7.66
C HIS A 878 -7.54 -4.90 -7.18
N ASN A 879 -7.96 -6.06 -7.69
CA ASN A 879 -9.23 -6.70 -7.33
C ASN A 879 -9.37 -6.95 -5.83
N PHE A 880 -8.29 -7.35 -5.16
CA PHE A 880 -8.32 -7.54 -3.70
C PHE A 880 -8.60 -6.22 -2.99
N LYS A 881 -7.95 -5.12 -3.42
CA LYS A 881 -8.15 -3.76 -2.88
C LYS A 881 -9.58 -3.27 -3.12
N GLU A 882 -10.19 -3.60 -4.25
CA GLU A 882 -11.56 -3.19 -4.55
C GLU A 882 -12.60 -3.97 -3.75
N ILE A 883 -12.42 -5.30 -3.58
CA ILE A 883 -13.26 -6.13 -2.70
C ILE A 883 -13.31 -5.57 -1.27
N ILE A 884 -12.16 -5.12 -0.75
CA ILE A 884 -12.03 -4.54 0.60
C ILE A 884 -12.35 -3.03 0.67
N GLY A 885 -12.63 -2.42 -0.48
CA GLY A 885 -12.71 -0.96 -0.65
C GLY A 885 -14.10 -0.35 -0.47
N VAL A 886 -15.12 -1.16 -0.15
CA VAL A 886 -16.53 -0.72 -0.01
C VAL A 886 -16.69 0.27 1.15
N LYS A 887 -17.25 1.46 0.88
CA LYS A 887 -17.40 2.58 1.83
C LYS A 887 -18.83 3.13 1.89
N PRO A 888 -19.21 3.87 2.96
CA PRO A 888 -20.52 4.54 3.06
C PRO A 888 -20.54 5.85 2.24
N ASN A 889 -20.35 5.78 0.93
CA ASN A 889 -20.34 6.94 0.03
C ASN A 889 -21.01 6.64 -1.32
N ASP A 890 -21.28 7.70 -2.09
CA ASP A 890 -21.96 7.61 -3.40
C ASP A 890 -21.17 6.79 -4.43
N ASP A 891 -19.83 6.77 -4.34
CA ASP A 891 -18.98 5.91 -5.18
C ASP A 891 -19.21 4.40 -4.95
N SER A 892 -19.79 4.03 -3.81
CA SER A 892 -20.10 2.64 -3.47
C SER A 892 -21.60 2.36 -3.50
N PHE A 893 -22.45 3.34 -3.22
CA PHE A 893 -23.91 3.23 -3.16
C PHE A 893 -24.54 4.46 -3.82
N ASP A 894 -24.61 4.43 -5.15
CA ASP A 894 -25.28 5.47 -5.95
C ASP A 894 -26.79 5.21 -5.92
N MET A 895 -27.60 6.26 -5.84
CA MET A 895 -29.02 6.10 -5.57
C MET A 895 -29.85 7.18 -6.26
N GLU A 896 -30.90 6.75 -6.96
CA GLU A 896 -31.77 7.64 -7.75
C GLU A 896 -32.93 8.14 -6.89
N TYR A 897 -32.98 9.46 -6.65
CA TYR A 897 -33.97 10.08 -5.77
C TYR A 897 -34.71 11.25 -6.39
N GLU A 898 -35.97 11.41 -5.99
CA GLU A 898 -36.70 12.66 -6.17
C GLU A 898 -36.27 13.69 -5.10
N PRO A 899 -36.32 15.00 -5.39
CA PRO A 899 -35.90 16.04 -4.45
C PRO A 899 -36.76 16.01 -3.17
N GLY A 900 -36.19 15.54 -2.04
CA GLY A 900 -36.84 15.60 -0.73
C GLY A 900 -36.69 14.36 0.16
N ASP A 901 -36.40 13.19 -0.42
CA ASP A 901 -36.24 11.91 0.29
C ASP A 901 -34.94 11.23 -0.14
N THR A 902 -33.78 11.75 0.31
CA THR A 902 -32.48 11.13 0.01
C THR A 902 -32.04 10.25 1.18
N PRO A 903 -32.29 8.92 1.16
CA PRO A 903 -31.62 8.00 2.05
C PRO A 903 -30.10 8.20 1.99
N ASN A 904 -29.51 8.37 3.18
CA ASN A 904 -28.08 8.55 3.33
C ASN A 904 -27.35 7.24 2.92
N PRO A 905 -26.34 7.26 2.02
CA PRO A 905 -25.53 6.10 1.64
C PRO A 905 -24.98 5.32 2.84
N LYS A 906 -24.74 6.03 3.95
CA LYS A 906 -24.34 5.44 5.22
C LYS A 906 -25.38 4.48 5.80
N THR A 907 -26.67 4.79 5.70
CA THR A 907 -27.74 3.93 6.22
C THR A 907 -27.78 2.60 5.47
N VAL A 908 -27.66 2.66 4.14
CA VAL A 908 -27.62 1.47 3.27
C VAL A 908 -26.36 0.65 3.54
N TYR A 909 -25.21 1.31 3.67
CA TYR A 909 -23.95 0.67 4.04
C TYR A 909 -24.04 -0.02 5.42
N ASP A 910 -24.64 0.63 6.42
CA ASP A 910 -24.78 0.09 7.77
C ASP A 910 -25.70 -1.16 7.77
N GLU A 911 -26.79 -1.15 6.99
CA GLU A 911 -27.66 -2.33 6.80
C GLU A 911 -26.90 -3.46 6.09
N PHE A 912 -26.25 -3.16 4.96
CA PHE A 912 -25.41 -4.10 4.21
C PHE A 912 -24.36 -4.73 5.13
N LYS A 913 -23.63 -3.92 5.90
CA LYS A 913 -22.52 -4.38 6.72
C LYS A 913 -22.99 -5.24 7.88
N LYS A 914 -24.14 -4.91 8.48
CA LYS A 914 -24.76 -5.73 9.53
C LYS A 914 -25.13 -7.12 9.00
N LEU A 915 -25.85 -7.17 7.88
CA LEU A 915 -26.26 -8.44 7.27
C LEU A 915 -25.05 -9.26 6.82
N GLU A 916 -24.04 -8.60 6.24
CA GLU A 916 -22.81 -9.25 5.82
C GLU A 916 -22.04 -9.82 7.01
N ASP A 917 -21.84 -9.07 8.09
CA ASP A 917 -21.08 -9.54 9.25
C ASP A 917 -21.76 -10.75 9.93
N GLU A 918 -23.10 -10.75 10.03
CA GLU A 918 -23.86 -11.89 10.59
C GLU A 918 -23.73 -13.15 9.72
N TYR A 919 -23.81 -13.01 8.40
CA TYR A 919 -23.64 -14.13 7.48
C TYR A 919 -22.18 -14.60 7.43
N ALA A 920 -21.24 -13.67 7.35
CA ALA A 920 -19.80 -13.94 7.31
C ALA A 920 -19.31 -14.70 8.54
N GLU A 921 -19.76 -14.31 9.74
CA GLU A 921 -19.39 -15.00 10.97
C GLU A 921 -19.91 -16.45 10.97
N ALA A 922 -21.15 -16.67 10.54
CA ALA A 922 -21.72 -18.01 10.44
C ALA A 922 -20.93 -18.87 9.44
N LEU A 923 -20.66 -18.32 8.26
CA LEU A 923 -19.87 -18.96 7.21
C LEU A 923 -18.45 -19.28 7.67
N PHE A 924 -17.74 -18.29 8.24
CA PHE A 924 -16.38 -18.45 8.78
C PHE A 924 -16.32 -19.59 9.80
N ASN A 925 -17.23 -19.61 10.77
CA ASN A 925 -17.27 -20.64 11.81
C ASN A 925 -17.53 -22.04 11.23
N PHE A 926 -18.32 -22.14 10.17
CA PHE A 926 -18.58 -23.42 9.52
C PHE A 926 -17.36 -23.92 8.74
N VAL A 927 -16.75 -23.08 7.90
CA VAL A 927 -15.64 -23.52 7.03
C VAL A 927 -14.32 -23.73 7.79
N THR A 928 -14.18 -23.18 9.00
CA THR A 928 -12.95 -23.28 9.81
C THR A 928 -13.01 -24.35 10.90
N ARG A 929 -14.20 -24.84 11.29
CA ARG A 929 -14.32 -25.86 12.34
C ARG A 929 -13.96 -27.27 11.84
N LYS A 930 -13.37 -28.04 12.75
CA LYS A 930 -12.84 -29.40 12.49
C LYS A 930 -13.75 -30.52 13.01
N ASP A 931 -14.77 -30.24 13.84
CA ASP A 931 -15.60 -31.23 14.53
C ASP A 931 -17.03 -31.34 13.95
N ASP A 932 -17.44 -32.56 13.59
CA ASP A 932 -18.77 -32.82 13.00
C ASP A 932 -19.92 -32.67 14.03
N SER A 933 -19.65 -32.65 15.33
CA SER A 933 -20.66 -32.60 16.40
C SER A 933 -21.47 -31.29 16.44
N HIS A 934 -20.92 -30.19 15.93
CA HIS A 934 -21.59 -28.88 15.87
C HIS A 934 -22.06 -28.51 14.46
N LYS A 935 -21.87 -29.41 13.48
CA LYS A 935 -22.10 -29.10 12.06
C LYS A 935 -23.56 -28.70 11.82
N THR A 936 -24.52 -29.40 12.40
CA THR A 936 -25.97 -29.11 12.23
C THR A 936 -26.35 -27.70 12.70
N VAL A 937 -25.89 -27.27 13.88
CA VAL A 937 -26.19 -25.93 14.43
C VAL A 937 -25.58 -24.82 13.54
N LEU A 938 -24.37 -25.05 13.02
CA LEU A 938 -23.70 -24.10 12.14
C LEU A 938 -24.34 -24.03 10.75
N LYS A 939 -24.80 -25.17 10.22
CA LYS A 939 -25.61 -25.22 8.99
C LYS A 939 -26.87 -24.38 9.13
N GLU A 940 -27.64 -24.61 10.20
CA GLU A 940 -28.87 -23.84 10.48
C GLU A 940 -28.59 -22.34 10.59
N LYS A 941 -27.50 -21.95 11.27
CA LYS A 941 -27.10 -20.55 11.38
C LYS A 941 -26.76 -19.94 10.02
N ILE A 942 -26.02 -20.64 9.16
CA ILE A 942 -25.73 -20.21 7.78
C ILE A 942 -27.01 -19.99 7.00
N ILE A 943 -27.90 -20.99 6.96
CA ILE A 943 -29.13 -20.94 6.16
C ILE A 943 -30.00 -19.75 6.62
N LYS A 944 -30.08 -19.53 7.94
CA LYS A 944 -30.83 -18.44 8.54
C LYS A 944 -30.26 -17.05 8.22
N THR A 945 -28.94 -16.88 8.24
CA THR A 945 -28.30 -15.56 8.00
C THR A 945 -28.09 -15.27 6.52
N ARG A 946 -27.96 -16.29 5.67
CA ARG A 946 -27.81 -16.17 4.22
C ARG A 946 -29.01 -15.50 3.56
N LYS A 947 -30.23 -15.94 3.92
CA LYS A 947 -31.45 -15.49 3.25
C LYS A 947 -31.64 -13.96 3.30
N PRO A 948 -31.63 -13.30 4.48
CA PRO A 948 -31.75 -11.85 4.57
C PRO A 948 -30.65 -11.09 3.82
N TYR A 949 -29.41 -11.60 3.82
CA TYR A 949 -28.30 -10.99 3.11
C TYR A 949 -28.51 -10.99 1.59
N TYR A 950 -28.91 -12.13 1.02
CA TYR A 950 -29.16 -12.24 -0.42
C TYR A 950 -30.45 -11.53 -0.85
N GLU A 951 -31.51 -11.54 -0.03
CA GLU A 951 -32.71 -10.75 -0.27
C GLU A 951 -32.38 -9.24 -0.33
N PHE A 952 -31.51 -8.76 0.57
CA PHE A 952 -30.95 -7.42 0.46
C PHE A 952 -30.19 -7.25 -0.86
N LEU A 953 -29.24 -8.13 -1.19
CA LEU A 953 -28.43 -8.03 -2.43
C LEU A 953 -29.23 -8.13 -3.74
N ASN A 954 -30.38 -8.80 -3.73
CA ASN A 954 -31.23 -8.94 -4.91
C ASN A 954 -32.25 -7.80 -5.03
N GLY A 955 -32.67 -7.19 -3.92
CA GLY A 955 -33.63 -6.08 -3.89
C GLY A 955 -33.05 -4.68 -4.13
N LEU A 956 -31.74 -4.55 -4.37
CA LEU A 956 -31.07 -3.24 -4.48
C LEU A 956 -31.61 -2.39 -5.65
N LYS A 957 -31.86 -3.02 -6.80
CA LYS A 957 -32.43 -2.32 -7.97
C LYS A 957 -33.84 -1.79 -7.70
N GLU A 958 -34.68 -2.59 -7.03
CA GLU A 958 -36.05 -2.20 -6.67
C GLU A 958 -36.05 -1.04 -5.66
N ARG A 959 -35.01 -0.97 -4.83
CA ARG A 959 -34.74 0.13 -3.91
C ARG A 959 -34.06 1.35 -4.58
N LYS A 960 -33.91 1.35 -5.90
CA LYS A 960 -33.19 2.38 -6.68
C LYS A 960 -31.75 2.62 -6.23
N ILE A 961 -31.10 1.57 -5.70
CA ILE A 961 -29.68 1.57 -5.32
C ILE A 961 -28.88 0.95 -6.47
N TYR A 962 -27.99 1.73 -7.04
CA TYR A 962 -27.08 1.36 -8.11
C TYR A 962 -25.64 1.33 -7.58
N PHE A 963 -24.85 0.37 -8.06
CA PHE A 963 -23.48 0.19 -7.59
C PHE A 963 -22.49 0.69 -8.62
N ALA A 964 -21.74 1.73 -8.29
CA ALA A 964 -20.51 2.04 -9.02
C ALA A 964 -19.39 1.03 -8.69
N ASN A 965 -19.39 0.42 -7.50
CA ASN A 965 -18.47 -0.67 -7.13
C ASN A 965 -19.08 -2.05 -7.41
N HIS A 966 -18.57 -2.73 -8.43
CA HIS A 966 -19.05 -4.05 -8.86
C HIS A 966 -18.67 -5.21 -7.91
N PHE A 967 -17.89 -4.98 -6.84
CA PHE A 967 -17.41 -6.02 -5.91
C PHE A 967 -18.25 -6.23 -4.65
N ILE A 968 -19.38 -5.52 -4.51
CA ILE A 968 -20.36 -5.77 -3.45
C ILE A 968 -21.10 -7.09 -3.71
N LYS A 969 -21.47 -7.31 -4.98
CA LYS A 969 -22.16 -8.50 -5.47
C LYS A 969 -21.31 -9.19 -6.52
N PHE A 970 -20.98 -10.44 -6.26
CA PHE A 970 -20.35 -11.36 -7.18
C PHE A 970 -21.41 -11.99 -8.06
N SER A 971 -21.36 -11.70 -9.36
CA SER A 971 -22.24 -12.28 -10.37
C SER A 971 -21.45 -13.09 -11.38
N ALA A 972 -22.10 -14.07 -12.01
CA ALA A 972 -21.41 -14.98 -12.91
C ALA A 972 -20.76 -14.33 -14.14
N ASP A 973 -21.20 -13.14 -14.54
CA ASP A 973 -20.58 -12.37 -15.61
C ASP A 973 -19.22 -11.75 -15.24
N GLN A 974 -18.79 -11.86 -13.98
CA GLN A 974 -17.45 -11.47 -13.53
C GLN A 974 -16.36 -12.53 -13.81
N TYR A 975 -16.73 -13.72 -14.30
CA TYR A 975 -15.77 -14.74 -14.74
C TYR A 975 -15.30 -14.46 -16.18
N LYS A 976 -14.01 -14.21 -16.40
CA LYS A 976 -13.42 -13.99 -17.75
C LYS A 976 -13.22 -15.32 -18.49
N TYR A 977 -13.30 -15.28 -19.83
CA TYR A 977 -13.01 -16.40 -20.71
C TYR A 977 -12.11 -15.97 -21.87
N ASP A 978 -10.88 -16.50 -21.91
CA ASP A 978 -9.80 -16.29 -22.89
C ASP A 978 -8.89 -15.05 -22.76
N GLN A 979 -7.62 -15.25 -23.16
CA GLN A 979 -6.56 -14.24 -23.21
C GLN A 979 -6.75 -13.22 -24.35
N ASP A 980 -7.62 -13.51 -25.32
CA ASP A 980 -7.80 -12.71 -26.55
C ASP A 980 -8.89 -11.62 -26.42
N GLU A 981 -9.62 -11.54 -25.30
CA GLU A 981 -10.47 -10.38 -25.01
C GLU A 981 -9.60 -9.25 -24.42
N THR A 982 -9.13 -8.35 -25.29
CA THR A 982 -8.25 -7.21 -25.00
C THR A 982 -8.89 -6.10 -24.18
N GLU A 983 -10.22 -6.10 -24.00
CA GLU A 983 -10.97 -5.00 -23.34
C GLU A 983 -11.70 -5.37 -22.05
N SER A 984 -11.47 -6.54 -21.45
CA SER A 984 -12.01 -6.85 -20.10
C SER A 984 -10.97 -6.50 -19.02
N PRO A 985 -11.28 -5.60 -18.05
CA PRO A 985 -10.28 -5.00 -17.16
C PRO A 985 -9.43 -5.96 -16.32
N ASP A 986 -9.92 -7.14 -15.93
CA ASP A 986 -9.15 -8.01 -15.03
C ASP A 986 -9.36 -9.51 -15.30
N ASN A 987 -8.30 -10.30 -15.09
CA ASN A 987 -8.33 -11.77 -15.18
C ASN A 987 -9.02 -12.36 -13.94
N TRP A 988 -10.08 -13.15 -14.12
CA TRP A 988 -10.75 -13.87 -13.04
C TRP A 988 -10.85 -15.37 -13.33
N VAL A 989 -9.97 -16.18 -12.73
CA VAL A 989 -10.21 -17.62 -12.55
C VAL A 989 -10.68 -17.83 -11.11
N ALA A 990 -11.70 -18.65 -10.92
CA ALA A 990 -12.31 -18.88 -9.60
C ALA A 990 -11.31 -19.41 -8.54
N SER A 991 -10.23 -20.07 -8.99
CA SER A 991 -9.10 -20.48 -8.15
C SER A 991 -8.28 -19.31 -7.58
N ASP A 992 -8.23 -18.16 -8.25
CA ASP A 992 -7.44 -17.01 -7.81
C ASP A 992 -8.10 -16.31 -6.62
N LEU A 993 -9.42 -16.11 -6.68
CA LEU A 993 -10.21 -15.55 -5.59
C LEU A 993 -10.15 -16.46 -4.34
N LEU A 994 -10.30 -17.77 -4.55
CA LEU A 994 -10.10 -18.77 -3.51
C LEU A 994 -8.68 -18.70 -2.92
N GLY A 995 -7.67 -18.56 -3.78
CA GLY A 995 -6.27 -18.41 -3.41
C GLY A 995 -6.00 -17.17 -2.56
N TYR A 996 -6.68 -16.05 -2.82
CA TYR A 996 -6.58 -14.84 -2.00
C TYR A 996 -7.00 -15.10 -0.56
N TYR A 997 -8.21 -15.64 -0.38
CA TYR A 997 -8.72 -15.93 0.97
C TYR A 997 -7.92 -17.03 1.67
N ALA A 998 -7.55 -18.10 0.95
CA ALA A 998 -6.76 -19.19 1.52
C ALA A 998 -5.42 -18.68 2.07
N LYS A 999 -4.70 -17.85 1.30
CA LYS A 999 -3.41 -17.28 1.71
C LYS A 999 -3.53 -16.44 2.98
N ILE A 1000 -4.45 -15.48 3.01
CA ILE A 1000 -4.63 -14.61 4.19
C ILE A 1000 -5.09 -15.43 5.41
N TYR A 1001 -5.97 -16.41 5.22
CA TYR A 1001 -6.42 -17.31 6.29
C TYR A 1001 -5.26 -18.12 6.87
N GLY A 1002 -4.50 -18.83 6.02
CA GLY A 1002 -3.41 -19.69 6.44
C GLY A 1002 -2.30 -18.94 7.19
N VAL A 1003 -1.95 -17.74 6.72
CA VAL A 1003 -1.00 -16.87 7.42
C VAL A 1003 -1.56 -16.38 8.75
N THR A 1004 -2.81 -15.90 8.76
CA THR A 1004 -3.47 -15.38 9.98
C THR A 1004 -3.49 -16.40 11.10
N GLU A 1005 -3.94 -17.62 10.78
CA GLU A 1005 -4.01 -18.73 11.73
C GLU A 1005 -2.64 -19.04 12.34
N VAL A 1006 -1.62 -19.20 11.50
CA VAL A 1006 -0.29 -19.61 11.96
C VAL A 1006 0.38 -18.50 12.77
N VAL A 1007 0.31 -17.25 12.33
CA VAL A 1007 0.88 -16.11 13.07
C VAL A 1007 0.19 -15.91 14.42
N ASN A 1008 -1.14 -16.01 14.47
CA ASN A 1008 -1.89 -15.89 15.73
C ASN A 1008 -1.61 -17.05 16.69
N ASN A 1009 -1.47 -18.27 16.19
CA ASN A 1009 -1.07 -19.43 17.00
C ASN A 1009 0.30 -19.20 17.66
N ILE A 1010 1.28 -18.71 16.90
CA ILE A 1010 2.63 -18.42 17.42
C ILE A 1010 2.57 -17.31 18.48
N ALA A 1011 1.80 -16.25 18.22
CA ALA A 1011 1.64 -15.14 19.17
C ALA A 1011 0.96 -15.58 20.49
N THR A 1012 0.09 -16.58 20.44
CA THR A 1012 -0.60 -17.17 21.61
C THR A 1012 0.16 -18.33 22.25
N GLY A 1013 1.38 -18.65 21.79
CA GLY A 1013 2.22 -19.70 22.36
C GLY A 1013 1.94 -21.11 21.85
N ILE A 1014 1.09 -21.26 20.83
CA ILE A 1014 0.78 -22.52 20.16
C ILE A 1014 1.76 -22.70 18.99
N TYR A 1015 2.90 -23.32 19.27
CA TYR A 1015 3.96 -23.54 18.28
C TYR A 1015 3.81 -24.86 17.51
N TYR A 1016 2.98 -25.79 17.97
CA TYR A 1016 2.79 -27.10 17.38
C TYR A 1016 1.29 -27.45 17.26
N GLU A 1017 0.81 -27.86 16.08
CA GLU A 1017 -0.56 -28.39 15.96
C GLU A 1017 -0.58 -29.87 16.41
N ASN A 1018 -1.29 -30.17 17.51
CA ASN A 1018 -1.55 -31.51 18.06
C ASN A 1018 -0.35 -32.49 18.12
N LEU A 1019 0.54 -32.28 19.11
CA LEU A 1019 1.47 -33.33 19.58
C LEU A 1019 0.89 -34.18 20.73
N THR A 1020 -0.37 -34.01 21.11
CA THR A 1020 -1.06 -34.84 22.12
C THR A 1020 -2.10 -35.74 21.48
N THR A 1021 -1.65 -36.92 21.03
CA THR A 1021 -2.46 -38.14 21.09
C THR A 1021 -1.58 -39.27 21.65
N SER A 1022 -1.50 -39.34 22.97
CA SER A 1022 -1.29 -40.62 23.65
C SER A 1022 -2.39 -40.76 24.71
N ALA A 1023 -3.18 -41.81 24.52
CA ALA A 1023 -4.32 -42.15 25.33
C ALA A 1023 -3.96 -42.24 26.82
N THR A 1024 -4.74 -41.57 27.66
CA THR A 1024 -5.08 -42.04 29.01
C THR A 1024 -6.56 -41.77 29.22
N GLN A 1025 -7.40 -42.62 28.63
CA GLN A 1025 -8.73 -42.86 29.16
C GLN A 1025 -8.56 -43.59 30.50
N ASN A 1026 -8.88 -42.91 31.60
CA ASN A 1026 -9.17 -43.61 32.85
C ASN A 1026 -10.57 -44.26 32.70
N PRO A 1027 -10.73 -45.57 32.93
CA PRO A 1027 -12.03 -46.20 32.90
C PRO A 1027 -12.78 -45.92 34.21
N LYS A 1028 -14.00 -45.41 34.06
CA LYS A 1028 -15.21 -45.57 34.89
C LYS A 1028 -15.12 -45.60 36.44
N SER A 1029 -15.93 -44.73 37.04
CA SER A 1029 -16.82 -44.99 38.21
C SER A 1029 -17.91 -43.90 38.17
N ASN A 1030 -19.23 -44.13 38.13
CA ASN A 1030 -20.10 -45.30 38.31
C ASN A 1030 -21.09 -45.40 37.13
#